data_AF-A0A934I953-F1
#
_entry.id   AF-A0A934I953-F1
#
_cell.length_a   1.000
_cell.length_b   1.000
_cell.length_c   1.000
_cell.angle_alpha   90.00
_cell.angle_beta   90.00
_cell.angle_gamma   90.00
#
_symmetry.space_group_name_H-M   'P 1'
#
loop_
_entity.id
_entity.type
_entity.pdbx_description
1 polymer ?
#
loop_
_entity_poly.entity_id
_entity_poly.type
_entity_poly.pdbx_seq_one_letter_code
_entity_poly.pdbx_strand_id
1 'polypeptide(L)'
;MTAALPALRHAALVVVLAMLGALAPPLLQAHAATTTDREVVLSSGHVDAFDTTFDAASGTLVLGMRDDTRLHADGPVHRDPHTVTLAVEDERAKAQLPPAAGPWSFLGAYGGTDAWLLSQSGTDQAYVPWAGWSTERLLTSLEGTGIVPAPGSPVSLDVQVAGPGDVLTFQNDAFGNPTNRYVDTTTSAGGTIPVAANAHVHTNWVFTAEGDYELLVTPSLTTADGTVVSGSTASYHVRVGARSVVEPEPTPEPTVDPAPADPAPEPEPEPTVEPTPEPTDATPTDPTPAPTDPEPTPAPSDPAPTDPTPSPVPTDPAPTDPAPTDPAPTDPAERLVLDRGHVDAFDTRYDAEAGRLVLAVKDGTGIHDAQARLRAPEDVTIAYLDERGRQTLPAATGAWAFLGEHGGATAWLGSQTGEDQTYLPWVGWSTESLLPSLAGTGIVPAAGTPVSLDVTVSGPGDLFTYQTDSFGQPVNRYIDTATSSGGTIPVTANAHVHTSWVFTAEGDYTLDVVPSLRTTDGRTLRGEAASYLVQVGEGQGAVPPPVGGTPTAPAAPAPTAPVPPAGSDTPDPGAPGGSGGTGGPSGSGGSGGGAKAAPVCVATVVPGKAPAATAASSAPALDGVSDGHFDLGSVVEGGELVAQVKDDRSQPATWVDPASVTYRLGDDAERAVPEDPAFSFLGSAGATIWSVGQVQEAGVPWLGLNTQHPSLLDAAESPVTYTLGSVDGPGDLAVYATGNFGGVGTRYLGTVDGFPRSMDLPLNQHMHATWAFTAAGTYTVNLTQSVTLSGGREVSAPVSLTFSVGDAAATKAPAAPKATVVGRTASGADCELTAAQRARAGLATTGGDAGGLVTLAGLLVALGVGGVLVARRRTA
;
A
#
# COMPACT_ATOMS: atom_id res chain seq x y z
N MET A 1 -42.95 -43.02 -76.54
CA MET A 1 -42.79 -41.63 -76.04
C MET A 1 -43.21 -41.61 -74.58
N THR A 2 -42.61 -40.73 -73.76
CA THR A 2 -43.14 -40.07 -72.52
C THR A 2 -44.18 -40.80 -71.63
N ALA A 3 -44.08 -40.83 -70.30
CA ALA A 3 -43.17 -40.15 -69.35
C ALA A 3 -43.05 -40.95 -68.03
N ALA A 4 -42.33 -40.41 -67.03
CA ALA A 4 -42.07 -41.05 -65.73
C ALA A 4 -42.99 -40.54 -64.60
N LEU A 5 -43.14 -41.37 -63.55
CA LEU A 5 -43.63 -40.95 -62.23
C LEU A 5 -42.43 -40.63 -61.30
N PRO A 6 -42.66 -39.97 -60.15
CA PRO A 6 -42.64 -40.74 -58.90
C PRO A 6 -43.88 -40.49 -58.01
N ALA A 7 -44.04 -41.32 -56.97
CA ALA A 7 -45.20 -41.32 -56.07
C ALA A 7 -44.83 -40.95 -54.62
N LEU A 8 -45.85 -40.62 -53.82
CA LEU A 8 -45.75 -40.16 -52.43
C LEU A 8 -45.07 -41.19 -51.50
N ARG A 9 -44.40 -40.70 -50.44
CA ARG A 9 -44.58 -41.24 -49.09
C ARG A 9 -44.25 -40.23 -47.96
N HIS A 10 -45.32 -39.76 -47.32
CA HIS A 10 -45.46 -39.50 -45.87
C HIS A 10 -44.42 -38.62 -45.14
N ALA A 11 -44.80 -37.35 -45.01
CA ALA A 11 -44.80 -36.56 -43.78
C ALA A 11 -44.11 -37.18 -42.52
N ALA A 12 -42.85 -36.81 -42.30
CA ALA A 12 -42.16 -36.96 -41.01
C ALA A 12 -41.14 -35.83 -40.72
N LEU A 13 -40.99 -34.83 -41.61
CA LEU A 13 -39.86 -33.90 -41.63
C LEU A 13 -40.27 -32.44 -41.89
N VAL A 14 -41.15 -31.88 -41.04
CA VAL A 14 -41.52 -30.45 -41.08
C VAL A 14 -41.43 -29.78 -39.70
N VAL A 15 -41.51 -30.53 -38.60
CA VAL A 15 -41.50 -29.98 -37.22
C VAL A 15 -40.08 -29.81 -36.66
N VAL A 16 -39.06 -30.48 -37.23
CA VAL A 16 -37.67 -30.46 -36.71
C VAL A 16 -36.86 -29.26 -37.21
N LEU A 17 -37.24 -28.61 -38.33
CA LEU A 17 -36.48 -27.49 -38.91
C LEU A 17 -36.90 -26.09 -38.42
N ALA A 18 -37.87 -26.01 -37.50
CA ALA A 18 -38.33 -24.74 -36.89
C ALA A 18 -37.69 -24.46 -35.51
N MET A 19 -36.82 -25.35 -35.02
CA MET A 19 -36.17 -25.29 -33.69
C MET A 19 -34.64 -25.33 -33.79
N LEU A 20 -34.08 -24.89 -34.93
CA LEU A 20 -32.63 -24.80 -35.18
C LEU A 20 -32.20 -23.41 -35.71
N GLY A 21 -33.10 -22.42 -35.66
CA GLY A 21 -32.81 -21.03 -35.99
C GLY A 21 -32.21 -20.26 -34.82
N ALA A 22 -31.11 -20.75 -34.26
CA ALA A 22 -30.40 -20.14 -33.14
C ALA A 22 -28.94 -19.85 -33.51
N LEU A 23 -28.46 -18.67 -33.12
CA LEU A 23 -27.03 -18.33 -32.99
C LEU A 23 -26.18 -18.56 -34.26
N ALA A 24 -26.52 -17.87 -35.35
CA ALA A 24 -25.45 -17.25 -36.12
C ALA A 24 -25.03 -15.98 -35.35
N PRO A 25 -23.77 -15.81 -34.93
CA PRO A 25 -23.32 -14.53 -34.38
C PRO A 25 -23.44 -13.45 -35.46
N PRO A 26 -23.68 -12.18 -35.09
CA PRO A 26 -23.60 -11.09 -36.05
C PRO A 26 -22.19 -11.08 -36.66
N LEU A 27 -22.13 -10.94 -37.99
CA LEU A 27 -20.87 -10.60 -38.67
C LEU A 27 -20.49 -9.20 -38.23
N LEU A 28 -19.59 -9.11 -37.24
CA LEU A 28 -18.99 -7.84 -36.81
C LEU A 28 -18.47 -7.11 -38.04
N GLN A 29 -19.01 -5.93 -38.29
CA GLN A 29 -18.35 -4.96 -39.14
C GLN A 29 -17.10 -4.52 -38.39
N ALA A 30 -15.94 -4.61 -39.05
CA ALA A 30 -14.72 -4.01 -38.52
C ALA A 30 -14.95 -2.49 -38.43
N HIS A 31 -15.15 -1.99 -37.22
CA HIS A 31 -15.27 -0.56 -36.97
C HIS A 31 -13.89 0.04 -37.19
N ALA A 32 -13.75 0.92 -38.19
CA ALA A 32 -12.53 1.66 -38.38
C ALA A 32 -12.49 2.82 -37.38
N ALA A 33 -11.37 2.98 -36.66
CA ALA A 33 -11.18 4.10 -35.75
C ALA A 33 -11.28 5.44 -36.50
N THR A 34 -11.85 6.45 -35.83
CA THR A 34 -12.13 7.74 -36.44
C THR A 34 -10.91 8.64 -36.39
N THR A 35 -10.27 8.95 -37.54
CA THR A 35 -9.01 9.71 -37.58
C THR A 35 -9.16 11.22 -37.30
N THR A 36 -10.17 11.63 -36.56
CA THR A 36 -10.49 13.03 -36.24
C THR A 36 -10.80 13.15 -34.76
N ASP A 37 -10.23 14.14 -34.10
CA ASP A 37 -10.52 14.40 -32.69
C ASP A 37 -12.00 14.73 -32.48
N ARG A 38 -12.53 14.32 -31.33
CA ARG A 38 -13.86 14.72 -30.87
C ARG A 38 -13.80 16.10 -30.21
N GLU A 39 -14.97 16.62 -29.82
CA GLU A 39 -15.15 18.00 -29.33
C GLU A 39 -14.24 18.36 -28.13
N VAL A 40 -13.97 17.39 -27.25
CA VAL A 40 -13.10 17.55 -26.08
C VAL A 40 -11.88 16.63 -26.22
N VAL A 41 -10.69 17.15 -25.97
CA VAL A 41 -9.43 16.37 -25.94
C VAL A 41 -8.83 16.43 -24.55
N LEU A 42 -8.79 15.29 -23.85
CA LEU A 42 -8.17 15.16 -22.53
C LEU A 42 -6.77 14.54 -22.71
N SER A 43 -5.71 15.30 -22.45
CA SER A 43 -4.32 14.87 -22.61
C SER A 43 -3.57 14.60 -21.29
N SER A 44 -4.16 14.97 -20.16
CA SER A 44 -3.58 14.76 -18.82
C SER A 44 -4.67 14.76 -17.74
N GLY A 45 -4.38 14.15 -16.59
CA GLY A 45 -5.23 14.16 -15.39
C GLY A 45 -6.13 12.93 -15.22
N HIS A 46 -6.75 12.83 -14.05
CA HIS A 46 -7.67 11.75 -13.69
C HIS A 46 -8.95 11.73 -14.54
N VAL A 47 -9.29 10.55 -15.07
CA VAL A 47 -10.51 10.28 -15.84
C VAL A 47 -11.08 8.91 -15.48
N ASP A 48 -12.35 8.84 -15.06
CA ASP A 48 -13.07 7.55 -15.08
C ASP A 48 -13.62 7.39 -16.50
N ALA A 49 -12.91 6.63 -17.33
CA ALA A 49 -13.27 6.43 -18.72
C ALA A 49 -14.60 5.69 -18.83
N PHE A 50 -14.84 4.65 -18.02
CA PHE A 50 -16.10 3.90 -18.00
C PHE A 50 -16.85 4.12 -16.66
N ASP A 51 -17.58 5.23 -16.52
CA ASP A 51 -18.53 5.46 -15.42
C ASP A 51 -19.85 4.74 -15.73
N THR A 52 -20.20 3.73 -14.94
CA THR A 52 -21.41 2.92 -15.16
C THR A 52 -22.58 3.39 -14.28
N THR A 53 -23.68 3.75 -14.92
CA THR A 53 -24.95 4.12 -14.28
C THR A 53 -26.12 3.37 -14.89
N PHE A 54 -27.31 3.54 -14.31
CA PHE A 54 -28.57 3.02 -14.83
C PHE A 54 -29.51 4.18 -15.19
N ASP A 55 -30.11 4.15 -16.38
CA ASP A 55 -31.19 5.06 -16.75
C ASP A 55 -32.56 4.39 -16.54
N ALA A 56 -33.33 4.92 -15.60
CA ALA A 56 -34.68 4.47 -15.31
C ALA A 56 -35.70 4.81 -16.42
N ALA A 57 -35.38 5.70 -17.37
CA ALA A 57 -36.23 6.01 -18.51
C ALA A 57 -36.06 5.00 -19.67
N SER A 58 -34.83 4.60 -19.99
CA SER A 58 -34.55 3.51 -20.95
C SER A 58 -34.78 2.12 -20.36
N GLY A 59 -34.57 1.95 -19.05
CA GLY A 59 -34.50 0.66 -18.38
C GLY A 59 -33.19 -0.09 -18.60
N THR A 60 -32.10 0.61 -18.97
CA THR A 60 -30.80 0.01 -19.32
C THR A 60 -29.66 0.60 -18.50
N LEU A 61 -28.54 -0.14 -18.41
CA LEU A 61 -27.27 0.48 -18.04
C LEU A 61 -26.82 1.49 -19.10
N VAL A 62 -26.09 2.51 -18.67
CA VAL A 62 -25.52 3.59 -19.49
C VAL A 62 -24.08 3.81 -19.04
N LEU A 63 -23.19 4.04 -20.00
CA LEU A 63 -21.82 4.45 -19.73
C LEU A 63 -21.64 5.94 -20.03
N GLY A 64 -20.99 6.64 -19.10
CA GLY A 64 -20.45 7.98 -19.30
C GLY A 64 -18.94 8.01 -19.06
N MET A 65 -18.35 9.19 -19.22
CA MET A 65 -16.98 9.47 -18.78
C MET A 65 -17.00 10.56 -17.71
N ARG A 66 -16.27 10.38 -16.61
CA ARG A 66 -16.04 11.44 -15.61
C ARG A 66 -14.68 12.08 -15.85
N ASP A 67 -14.70 13.38 -16.12
CA ASP A 67 -13.54 14.23 -16.34
C ASP A 67 -13.27 15.07 -15.07
N ASP A 68 -12.23 14.68 -14.32
CA ASP A 68 -11.71 15.45 -13.18
C ASP A 68 -10.42 16.22 -13.57
N THR A 69 -10.03 16.23 -14.85
CA THR A 69 -8.74 16.77 -15.36
C THR A 69 -8.61 18.28 -15.21
N ARG A 70 -9.75 18.99 -15.20
CA ARG A 70 -9.88 20.46 -15.28
C ARG A 70 -9.33 21.11 -16.56
N LEU A 71 -9.02 20.34 -17.60
CA LEU A 71 -8.54 20.90 -18.89
C LEU A 71 -9.61 21.74 -19.61
N HIS A 72 -10.89 21.34 -19.49
CA HIS A 72 -12.03 21.98 -20.17
C HIS A 72 -13.23 22.20 -19.25
N ALA A 73 -12.99 22.38 -17.95
CA ALA A 73 -13.98 22.74 -16.91
C ALA A 73 -13.27 23.14 -15.61
N ASP A 74 -13.82 24.06 -14.81
CA ASP A 74 -13.20 24.48 -13.54
C ASP A 74 -13.25 23.39 -12.42
N GLY A 75 -13.93 22.27 -12.67
CA GLY A 75 -14.05 21.15 -11.76
C GLY A 75 -14.66 19.91 -12.42
N PRO A 76 -14.85 18.82 -11.64
CA PRO A 76 -15.42 17.55 -12.10
C PRO A 76 -16.71 17.67 -12.93
N VAL A 77 -16.68 17.13 -14.15
CA VAL A 77 -17.85 17.06 -15.04
C VAL A 77 -18.00 15.67 -15.63
N HIS A 78 -19.23 15.30 -15.99
CA HIS A 78 -19.49 14.05 -16.71
C HIS A 78 -19.81 14.38 -18.16
N ARG A 79 -19.20 13.64 -19.08
CA ARG A 79 -19.26 13.86 -20.53
C ARG A 79 -19.84 12.63 -21.24
N ASP A 80 -20.50 12.87 -22.36
CA ASP A 80 -20.82 11.81 -23.32
C ASP A 80 -19.49 11.34 -23.96
N PRO A 81 -19.11 10.05 -23.84
CA PRO A 81 -17.84 9.57 -24.39
C PRO A 81 -17.72 9.73 -25.90
N HIS A 82 -18.84 9.79 -26.64
CA HIS A 82 -18.85 10.11 -28.07
C HIS A 82 -18.35 11.53 -28.39
N THR A 83 -18.19 12.40 -27.38
CA THR A 83 -17.64 13.76 -27.50
C THR A 83 -16.17 13.89 -27.06
N VAL A 84 -15.54 12.83 -26.53
CA VAL A 84 -14.20 12.92 -25.92
C VAL A 84 -13.15 12.04 -26.61
N THR A 85 -11.99 12.62 -26.93
CA THR A 85 -10.72 11.93 -27.22
C THR A 85 -9.87 11.90 -25.96
N LEU A 86 -9.36 10.72 -25.57
CA LEU A 86 -8.22 10.61 -24.67
C LEU A 86 -6.92 10.69 -25.50
N ALA A 87 -6.03 11.64 -25.21
CA ALA A 87 -4.81 11.86 -25.98
C ALA A 87 -3.56 11.44 -25.18
N VAL A 88 -2.85 10.44 -25.69
CA VAL A 88 -1.63 9.86 -25.12
C VAL A 88 -0.47 10.28 -26.01
N GLU A 89 -0.03 11.53 -25.87
CA GLU A 89 0.79 12.22 -26.87
C GLU A 89 2.16 12.72 -26.40
N ASP A 90 2.40 12.74 -25.08
CA ASP A 90 3.70 13.11 -24.52
C ASP A 90 4.67 11.92 -24.54
N GLU A 91 5.82 12.06 -25.21
CA GLU A 91 6.82 10.99 -25.36
C GLU A 91 7.32 10.40 -24.03
N ARG A 92 7.13 11.08 -22.87
CA ARG A 92 7.40 10.52 -21.53
C ARG A 92 6.53 9.31 -21.18
N ALA A 93 5.45 9.08 -21.91
CA ALA A 93 4.61 7.89 -21.81
C ALA A 93 5.18 6.67 -22.54
N LYS A 94 6.25 6.82 -23.35
CA LYS A 94 6.95 5.68 -23.94
C LYS A 94 7.80 4.98 -22.89
N ALA A 95 7.41 3.77 -22.53
CA ALA A 95 8.12 2.91 -21.60
C ALA A 95 8.59 1.63 -22.30
N GLN A 96 9.78 1.16 -21.98
CA GLN A 96 10.22 -0.17 -22.39
C GLN A 96 9.49 -1.22 -21.55
N LEU A 97 8.69 -2.07 -22.21
CA LEU A 97 7.95 -3.13 -21.54
C LEU A 97 8.93 -4.19 -20.99
N PRO A 98 8.64 -4.81 -19.83
CA PRO A 98 9.45 -5.90 -19.29
C PRO A 98 9.64 -7.06 -20.29
N PRO A 99 10.77 -7.80 -20.24
CA PRO A 99 10.96 -8.98 -21.09
C PRO A 99 9.84 -10.00 -20.92
N ALA A 100 9.40 -10.65 -22.00
CA ALA A 100 8.30 -11.64 -21.98
C ALA A 100 8.70 -12.96 -21.31
N ALA A 101 8.90 -12.94 -19.99
CA ALA A 101 9.33 -14.05 -19.16
C ALA A 101 8.61 -14.07 -17.81
N GLY A 102 8.45 -15.25 -17.20
CA GLY A 102 7.74 -15.39 -15.93
C GLY A 102 6.30 -14.85 -16.03
N PRO A 103 5.83 -14.01 -15.09
CA PRO A 103 4.48 -13.45 -15.14
C PRO A 103 4.28 -12.51 -16.33
N TRP A 104 5.35 -11.83 -16.78
CA TRP A 104 5.36 -10.95 -17.97
C TRP A 104 5.30 -11.70 -19.31
N SER A 105 5.28 -13.04 -19.31
CA SER A 105 5.22 -13.85 -20.54
C SER A 105 4.02 -13.56 -21.45
N PHE A 106 2.94 -12.96 -20.93
CA PHE A 106 1.78 -12.54 -21.72
C PHE A 106 2.09 -11.43 -22.73
N LEU A 107 3.12 -10.61 -22.50
CA LEU A 107 3.55 -9.56 -23.45
C LEU A 107 4.02 -10.14 -24.79
N GLY A 108 4.35 -11.44 -24.84
CA GLY A 108 4.61 -12.17 -26.08
C GLY A 108 5.72 -11.55 -26.93
N ALA A 109 5.35 -10.99 -28.09
CA ALA A 109 6.29 -10.34 -29.01
C ALA A 109 6.72 -8.93 -28.57
N TYR A 110 6.00 -8.30 -27.62
CA TYR A 110 6.22 -6.93 -27.16
C TYR A 110 7.07 -6.84 -25.88
N GLY A 111 7.38 -7.96 -25.22
CA GLY A 111 8.19 -7.94 -24.01
C GLY A 111 9.64 -7.57 -24.32
N GLY A 112 10.13 -6.46 -23.78
CA GLY A 112 11.41 -5.85 -24.13
C GLY A 112 11.35 -4.87 -25.32
N THR A 113 10.15 -4.49 -25.80
CA THR A 113 9.96 -3.41 -26.78
C THR A 113 9.38 -2.16 -26.13
N ASP A 114 9.61 -1.01 -26.74
CA ASP A 114 9.03 0.26 -26.28
C ASP A 114 7.56 0.35 -26.70
N ALA A 115 6.68 0.77 -25.79
CA ALA A 115 5.24 0.97 -26.03
C ALA A 115 4.74 2.19 -25.24
N TRP A 116 3.55 2.68 -25.61
CA TRP A 116 2.90 3.76 -24.88
C TRP A 116 2.18 3.21 -23.65
N LEU A 117 2.55 3.70 -22.47
CA LEU A 117 2.08 3.26 -21.16
C LEU A 117 1.36 4.40 -20.44
N LEU A 118 0.19 4.11 -19.90
CA LEU A 118 -0.48 4.88 -18.85
C LEU A 118 -0.40 4.03 -17.59
N SER A 119 0.13 4.55 -16.48
CA SER A 119 0.34 3.77 -15.27
C SER A 119 -0.93 3.62 -14.43
N GLN A 120 -1.11 2.47 -13.78
CA GLN A 120 -2.15 2.30 -12.76
C GLN A 120 -2.04 3.30 -11.60
N SER A 121 -0.84 3.83 -11.34
CA SER A 121 -0.51 4.63 -10.15
C SER A 121 -0.87 6.12 -10.28
N GLY A 122 -1.10 6.61 -11.50
CA GLY A 122 -1.32 8.03 -11.76
C GLY A 122 -0.11 8.93 -11.48
N THR A 123 1.10 8.39 -11.30
CA THR A 123 2.33 9.20 -11.14
C THR A 123 2.70 9.98 -12.41
N ASP A 124 2.19 9.54 -13.54
CA ASP A 124 2.30 10.12 -14.89
C ASP A 124 1.11 11.02 -15.27
N GLN A 125 0.09 11.14 -14.41
CA GLN A 125 -1.15 11.88 -14.72
C GLN A 125 -0.95 13.38 -15.02
N ALA A 126 0.23 13.92 -14.71
CA ALA A 126 0.62 15.28 -15.08
C ALA A 126 0.90 15.46 -16.60
N TYR A 127 0.94 14.38 -17.39
CA TYR A 127 1.23 14.42 -18.82
C TYR A 127 0.58 13.30 -19.67
N VAL A 128 -0.14 12.37 -19.06
CA VAL A 128 -1.09 11.46 -19.74
C VAL A 128 -2.43 11.39 -18.99
N PRO A 129 -3.54 11.00 -19.65
CA PRO A 129 -4.78 10.72 -18.96
C PRO A 129 -4.62 9.51 -18.04
N TRP A 130 -4.89 9.65 -16.76
CA TRP A 130 -4.95 8.53 -15.83
C TRP A 130 -6.36 7.93 -15.89
N ALA A 131 -6.51 6.94 -16.77
CA ALA A 131 -7.80 6.42 -17.23
C ALA A 131 -8.22 5.14 -16.47
N GLY A 132 -9.36 5.21 -15.79
CA GLY A 132 -9.94 4.10 -15.02
C GLY A 132 -11.39 3.81 -15.36
N TRP A 133 -12.09 3.16 -14.45
CA TRP A 133 -13.53 2.91 -14.52
C TRP A 133 -14.18 2.91 -13.13
N SER A 134 -15.46 3.30 -13.08
CA SER A 134 -16.20 3.49 -11.83
C SER A 134 -17.61 2.89 -11.90
N THR A 135 -18.07 2.39 -10.76
CA THR A 135 -19.46 2.01 -10.48
C THR A 135 -19.97 2.68 -9.19
N GLU A 136 -19.25 3.67 -8.65
CA GLU A 136 -19.65 4.45 -7.45
C GLU A 136 -21.06 5.03 -7.60
N ARG A 137 -21.39 5.49 -8.81
CA ARG A 137 -22.70 6.07 -9.14
C ARG A 137 -23.79 5.03 -9.40
N LEU A 138 -23.44 3.76 -9.62
CA LEU A 138 -24.38 2.74 -10.06
C LEU A 138 -25.47 2.49 -9.02
N LEU A 139 -25.09 2.27 -7.76
CA LEU A 139 -26.05 1.95 -6.70
C LEU A 139 -27.08 3.06 -6.51
N THR A 140 -26.65 4.32 -6.46
CA THR A 140 -27.55 5.49 -6.38
C THR A 140 -28.46 5.60 -7.60
N SER A 141 -27.97 5.27 -8.81
CA SER A 141 -28.80 5.27 -10.02
C SER A 141 -29.81 4.10 -10.10
N LEU A 142 -29.64 3.07 -9.28
CA LEU A 142 -30.58 1.95 -9.12
C LEU A 142 -31.63 2.21 -8.03
N GLU A 143 -31.50 3.26 -7.21
CA GLU A 143 -32.46 3.58 -6.15
C GLU A 143 -33.88 3.81 -6.71
N GLY A 144 -34.88 3.24 -6.04
CA GLY A 144 -36.29 3.32 -6.46
C GLY A 144 -36.67 2.50 -7.70
N THR A 145 -35.70 1.95 -8.46
CA THR A 145 -35.98 1.14 -9.66
C THR A 145 -36.53 -0.26 -9.36
N GLY A 146 -36.25 -0.78 -8.15
CA GLY A 146 -36.54 -2.16 -7.76
C GLY A 146 -35.49 -3.18 -8.23
N ILE A 147 -34.48 -2.76 -9.00
CA ILE A 147 -33.36 -3.60 -9.42
C ILE A 147 -32.35 -3.69 -8.27
N VAL A 148 -31.98 -4.92 -7.90
CA VAL A 148 -30.97 -5.20 -6.87
C VAL A 148 -29.85 -6.03 -7.52
N PRO A 149 -28.58 -5.60 -7.47
CA PRO A 149 -27.42 -6.40 -7.90
C PRO A 149 -27.39 -7.78 -7.22
N ALA A 150 -26.95 -8.83 -7.93
CA ALA A 150 -26.68 -10.11 -7.30
C ALA A 150 -25.45 -10.01 -6.37
N PRO A 151 -25.52 -10.44 -5.11
CA PRO A 151 -24.37 -10.44 -4.21
C PRO A 151 -23.16 -11.17 -4.80
N GLY A 152 -21.98 -10.55 -4.74
CA GLY A 152 -20.74 -11.10 -5.32
C GLY A 152 -20.67 -11.13 -6.84
N SER A 153 -21.68 -10.63 -7.57
CA SER A 153 -21.63 -10.53 -9.03
C SER A 153 -21.17 -9.13 -9.46
N PRO A 154 -20.04 -9.01 -10.21
CA PRO A 154 -19.60 -7.74 -10.73
C PRO A 154 -20.51 -7.25 -11.88
N VAL A 155 -20.40 -5.97 -12.19
CA VAL A 155 -20.72 -5.42 -13.51
C VAL A 155 -19.67 -5.94 -14.50
N SER A 156 -20.09 -6.50 -15.63
CA SER A 156 -19.18 -6.91 -16.70
C SER A 156 -19.24 -5.92 -17.85
N LEU A 157 -18.11 -5.28 -18.16
CA LEU A 157 -17.92 -4.44 -19.34
C LEU A 157 -17.29 -5.29 -20.45
N ASP A 158 -18.06 -5.65 -21.47
CA ASP A 158 -17.51 -6.27 -22.70
C ASP A 158 -16.84 -5.18 -23.54
N VAL A 159 -15.52 -5.31 -23.77
CA VAL A 159 -14.70 -4.33 -24.50
C VAL A 159 -14.23 -4.95 -25.81
N GLN A 160 -14.45 -4.23 -26.91
CA GLN A 160 -13.92 -4.57 -28.23
C GLN A 160 -13.08 -3.40 -28.73
N VAL A 161 -11.92 -3.68 -29.31
CA VAL A 161 -10.91 -2.66 -29.67
C VAL A 161 -10.63 -2.72 -31.17
N ALA A 162 -10.56 -1.55 -31.80
CA ALA A 162 -10.04 -1.39 -33.15
C ALA A 162 -8.99 -0.28 -33.19
N GLY A 163 -7.83 -0.54 -33.83
CA GLY A 163 -6.73 0.42 -33.88
C GLY A 163 -5.53 -0.06 -34.71
N PRO A 164 -4.44 0.71 -34.75
CA PRO A 164 -3.24 0.43 -35.54
C PRO A 164 -2.32 -0.65 -34.93
N GLY A 165 -2.46 -0.94 -33.64
CA GLY A 165 -1.67 -1.94 -32.91
C GLY A 165 -2.50 -2.62 -31.83
N ASP A 166 -1.83 -3.34 -30.93
CA ASP A 166 -2.47 -4.02 -29.82
C ASP A 166 -2.72 -3.09 -28.63
N VAL A 167 -3.71 -3.46 -27.81
CA VAL A 167 -4.04 -2.86 -26.51
C VAL A 167 -4.06 -3.95 -25.44
N LEU A 168 -3.34 -3.72 -24.35
CA LEU A 168 -3.36 -4.59 -23.16
C LEU A 168 -3.72 -3.78 -21.92
N THR A 169 -4.56 -4.33 -21.05
CA THR A 169 -4.81 -3.78 -19.70
C THR A 169 -4.59 -4.81 -18.61
N PHE A 170 -3.86 -4.37 -17.58
CA PHE A 170 -3.48 -5.19 -16.42
C PHE A 170 -3.12 -4.29 -15.24
N GLN A 171 -3.38 -4.74 -14.02
CA GLN A 171 -2.80 -4.13 -12.82
C GLN A 171 -1.47 -4.81 -12.49
N ASN A 172 -0.64 -4.18 -11.68
CA ASN A 172 0.46 -4.85 -10.99
C ASN A 172 0.07 -5.12 -9.54
N ASP A 173 0.53 -6.25 -9.00
CA ASP A 173 0.57 -6.50 -7.56
C ASP A 173 1.60 -5.57 -6.85
N ALA A 174 1.66 -5.64 -5.52
CA ALA A 174 2.60 -4.86 -4.71
C ALA A 174 4.09 -5.13 -5.03
N PHE A 175 4.40 -6.26 -5.69
CA PHE A 175 5.74 -6.68 -6.09
C PHE A 175 6.08 -6.29 -7.54
N GLY A 176 5.15 -5.65 -8.26
CA GLY A 176 5.33 -5.27 -9.65
C GLY A 176 5.08 -6.40 -10.66
N ASN A 177 4.37 -7.47 -10.31
CA ASN A 177 3.97 -8.51 -11.26
C ASN A 177 2.58 -8.21 -11.87
N PRO A 178 2.36 -8.51 -13.15
CA PRO A 178 1.08 -8.31 -13.82
C PRO A 178 -0.01 -9.25 -13.28
N THR A 179 -0.99 -8.68 -12.60
CA THR A 179 -2.24 -9.29 -12.15
C THR A 179 -3.43 -8.71 -12.91
N ASN A 180 -4.65 -9.18 -12.64
CA ASN A 180 -5.92 -8.61 -13.11
C ASN A 180 -5.90 -8.13 -14.57
N ARG A 181 -5.61 -9.05 -15.49
CA ARG A 181 -5.59 -8.80 -16.95
C ARG A 181 -7.00 -8.82 -17.51
N TYR A 182 -7.44 -7.74 -18.15
CA TYR A 182 -8.85 -7.57 -18.57
C TYR A 182 -9.04 -7.53 -20.10
N VAL A 183 -8.24 -6.69 -20.79
CA VAL A 183 -8.25 -6.53 -22.25
C VAL A 183 -6.91 -7.00 -22.79
N ASP A 184 -6.95 -7.86 -23.82
CA ASP A 184 -5.77 -8.41 -24.47
C ASP A 184 -6.09 -8.72 -25.94
N THR A 185 -5.78 -7.75 -26.82
CA THR A 185 -6.02 -7.89 -28.27
C THR A 185 -5.02 -8.82 -28.95
N THR A 186 -3.91 -9.17 -28.29
CA THR A 186 -2.91 -10.11 -28.85
C THR A 186 -3.48 -11.52 -29.00
N THR A 187 -4.56 -11.82 -28.27
CA THR A 187 -5.24 -13.13 -28.26
C THR A 187 -6.73 -13.07 -28.65
N SER A 188 -7.32 -11.87 -28.73
CA SER A 188 -8.77 -11.69 -28.97
C SER A 188 -9.09 -10.35 -29.65
N ALA A 189 -10.36 -9.98 -29.78
CA ALA A 189 -10.77 -8.65 -30.26
C ALA A 189 -10.86 -7.59 -29.13
N GLY A 190 -10.47 -7.91 -27.90
CA GLY A 190 -10.61 -7.01 -26.75
C GLY A 190 -10.57 -7.78 -25.42
N GLY A 191 -11.68 -7.81 -24.68
CA GLY A 191 -11.77 -8.53 -23.41
C GLY A 191 -13.02 -8.21 -22.59
N THR A 192 -12.99 -8.57 -21.30
CA THR A 192 -14.11 -8.28 -20.37
C THR A 192 -13.55 -7.79 -19.05
N ILE A 193 -14.00 -6.61 -18.61
CA ILE A 193 -13.63 -6.01 -17.33
C ILE A 193 -14.72 -6.33 -16.30
N PRO A 194 -14.46 -7.13 -15.25
CA PRO A 194 -15.34 -7.24 -14.10
C PRO A 194 -15.07 -6.05 -13.15
N VAL A 195 -16.13 -5.31 -12.83
CA VAL A 195 -16.09 -4.18 -11.88
C VAL A 195 -17.04 -4.50 -10.73
N ALA A 196 -16.55 -4.55 -9.50
CA ALA A 196 -17.42 -4.68 -8.33
C ALA A 196 -18.41 -3.50 -8.24
N ALA A 197 -19.51 -3.66 -7.53
CA ALA A 197 -20.45 -2.56 -7.30
C ALA A 197 -19.89 -1.56 -6.27
N ASN A 198 -20.04 -0.26 -6.53
CA ASN A 198 -19.40 0.82 -5.76
C ASN A 198 -17.87 0.67 -5.68
N ALA A 199 -17.24 0.45 -6.84
CA ALA A 199 -15.79 0.37 -6.99
C ALA A 199 -15.27 1.44 -7.95
N HIS A 200 -14.01 1.82 -7.74
CA HIS A 200 -13.26 2.79 -8.52
C HIS A 200 -11.88 2.17 -8.79
N VAL A 201 -11.48 2.04 -10.05
CA VAL A 201 -10.34 1.19 -10.43
C VAL A 201 -9.52 1.84 -11.54
N HIS A 202 -8.20 1.88 -11.34
CA HIS A 202 -7.22 2.22 -12.37
C HIS A 202 -6.35 1.01 -12.72
N THR A 203 -5.84 1.01 -13.94
CA THR A 203 -5.07 -0.10 -14.54
C THR A 203 -3.91 0.46 -15.35
N ASN A 204 -2.90 -0.35 -15.63
CA ASN A 204 -1.96 0.00 -16.68
C ASN A 204 -2.65 -0.17 -18.04
N TRP A 205 -2.53 0.82 -18.92
CA TRP A 205 -2.91 0.69 -20.34
C TRP A 205 -1.64 0.69 -21.18
N VAL A 206 -1.50 -0.31 -22.05
CA VAL A 206 -0.39 -0.42 -23.00
C VAL A 206 -0.92 -0.39 -24.42
N PHE A 207 -0.44 0.54 -25.24
CA PHE A 207 -0.73 0.65 -26.67
C PHE A 207 0.55 0.42 -27.47
N THR A 208 0.57 -0.57 -28.36
CA THR A 208 1.79 -1.02 -29.05
C THR A 208 2.10 -0.30 -30.37
N ALA A 209 1.25 0.65 -30.79
CA ALA A 209 1.45 1.47 -31.97
C ALA A 209 0.91 2.90 -31.80
N GLU A 210 1.38 3.82 -32.65
CA GLU A 210 0.85 5.18 -32.74
C GLU A 210 -0.34 5.24 -33.72
N GLY A 211 -1.31 6.10 -33.42
CA GLY A 211 -2.51 6.37 -34.22
C GLY A 211 -3.79 6.43 -33.38
N ASP A 212 -4.92 6.50 -34.09
CA ASP A 212 -6.25 6.60 -33.51
C ASP A 212 -6.83 5.19 -33.22
N TYR A 213 -7.32 4.97 -31.99
CA TYR A 213 -7.95 3.74 -31.49
C TYR A 213 -9.41 4.02 -31.10
N GLU A 214 -10.29 3.03 -31.30
CA GLU A 214 -11.71 3.09 -30.93
C GLU A 214 -12.07 1.85 -30.09
N LEU A 215 -12.59 2.07 -28.89
CA LEU A 215 -13.01 1.03 -27.94
C LEU A 215 -14.54 1.05 -27.82
N LEU A 216 -15.19 -0.04 -28.20
CA LEU A 216 -16.62 -0.26 -28.04
C LEU A 216 -16.84 -1.01 -26.72
N VAL A 217 -17.61 -0.41 -25.79
CA VAL A 217 -17.80 -0.96 -24.44
C VAL A 217 -19.28 -1.16 -24.15
N THR A 218 -19.67 -2.36 -23.74
CA THR A 218 -21.06 -2.74 -23.43
C THR A 218 -21.16 -3.22 -21.98
N PRO A 219 -21.88 -2.51 -21.09
CA PRO A 219 -21.99 -2.91 -19.69
C PRO A 219 -23.10 -3.96 -19.50
N SER A 220 -22.97 -4.79 -18.47
CA SER A 220 -24.00 -5.74 -18.06
C SER A 220 -23.94 -6.02 -16.56
N LEU A 221 -25.10 -6.25 -15.94
CA LEU A 221 -25.24 -6.52 -14.50
C LEU A 221 -26.17 -7.72 -14.29
N THR A 222 -25.75 -8.68 -13.46
CA THR A 222 -26.64 -9.74 -12.96
C THR A 222 -27.37 -9.25 -11.72
N THR A 223 -28.69 -9.44 -11.68
CA THR A 223 -29.58 -9.03 -10.57
C THR A 223 -29.85 -10.20 -9.63
N ALA A 224 -30.29 -9.89 -8.40
CA ALA A 224 -30.49 -10.87 -7.32
C ALA A 224 -31.55 -11.96 -7.61
N ASP A 225 -32.39 -11.79 -8.63
CA ASP A 225 -33.33 -12.82 -9.13
C ASP A 225 -32.76 -13.68 -10.29
N GLY A 226 -31.53 -13.39 -10.74
CA GLY A 226 -30.85 -14.06 -11.85
C GLY A 226 -31.06 -13.43 -13.22
N THR A 227 -31.78 -12.30 -13.32
CA THR A 227 -31.93 -11.56 -14.58
C THR A 227 -30.62 -10.84 -14.95
N VAL A 228 -30.32 -10.72 -16.24
CA VAL A 228 -29.18 -9.89 -16.72
C VAL A 228 -29.74 -8.61 -17.33
N VAL A 229 -29.29 -7.47 -16.80
CA VAL A 229 -29.57 -6.13 -17.35
C VAL A 229 -28.35 -5.70 -18.16
N SER A 230 -28.50 -5.60 -19.48
CA SER A 230 -27.47 -5.05 -20.38
C SER A 230 -27.70 -3.56 -20.64
N GLY A 231 -26.62 -2.83 -20.90
CA GLY A 231 -26.67 -1.44 -21.36
C GLY A 231 -26.54 -1.28 -22.87
N SER A 232 -26.51 -0.02 -23.30
CA SER A 232 -26.12 0.34 -24.66
C SER A 232 -24.61 0.33 -24.81
N THR A 233 -24.11 -0.08 -25.98
CA THR A 233 -22.69 0.01 -26.33
C THR A 233 -22.29 1.47 -26.51
N ALA A 234 -21.32 1.95 -25.74
CA ALA A 234 -20.69 3.27 -25.90
C ALA A 234 -19.36 3.16 -26.65
N SER A 235 -18.92 4.24 -27.29
CA SER A 235 -17.74 4.28 -28.15
C SER A 235 -16.72 5.29 -27.63
N TYR A 236 -15.48 4.85 -27.38
CA TYR A 236 -14.41 5.65 -26.78
C TYR A 236 -13.23 5.80 -27.72
N HIS A 237 -12.82 7.05 -27.97
CA HIS A 237 -11.70 7.35 -28.84
C HIS A 237 -10.43 7.63 -28.02
N VAL A 238 -9.35 6.92 -28.35
CA VAL A 238 -8.02 7.12 -27.76
C VAL A 238 -7.03 7.39 -28.88
N ARG A 239 -6.34 8.53 -28.83
CA ARG A 239 -5.26 8.88 -29.77
C ARG A 239 -3.93 8.62 -29.10
N VAL A 240 -3.06 7.86 -29.76
CA VAL A 240 -1.72 7.52 -29.27
C VAL A 240 -0.66 8.13 -30.19
N GLY A 241 0.29 8.87 -29.63
CA GLY A 241 1.33 9.56 -30.36
C GLY A 241 0.96 10.92 -30.93
N ALA A 242 2.01 11.73 -31.14
CA ALA A 242 1.87 13.05 -31.72
C ALA A 242 1.43 12.97 -33.19
N ARG A 243 0.37 13.70 -33.55
CA ARG A 243 -0.03 13.84 -34.96
C ARG A 243 1.12 14.50 -35.72
N SER A 244 1.65 13.80 -36.73
CA SER A 244 2.52 14.42 -37.73
C SER A 244 1.75 15.55 -38.41
N VAL A 245 2.04 16.79 -38.01
CA VAL A 245 1.51 17.98 -38.69
C VAL A 245 2.17 18.05 -40.06
N VAL A 246 1.51 17.44 -41.04
CA VAL A 246 1.72 17.79 -42.44
C VAL A 246 1.24 19.23 -42.58
N GLU A 247 2.18 20.16 -42.47
CA GLU A 247 1.97 21.56 -42.86
C GLU A 247 1.35 21.54 -44.27
N PRO A 248 0.12 22.05 -44.45
CA PRO A 248 -0.57 21.92 -45.73
C PRO A 248 0.25 22.63 -46.80
N GLU A 249 0.58 21.94 -47.91
CA GLU A 249 1.36 22.57 -48.98
C GLU A 249 0.73 23.91 -49.36
N PRO A 250 1.53 25.00 -49.44
CA PRO A 250 1.01 26.35 -49.54
C PRO A 250 0.10 26.46 -50.75
N THR A 251 -1.20 26.63 -50.48
CA THR A 251 -2.22 26.70 -51.52
C THR A 251 -1.87 27.88 -52.44
N PRO A 252 -1.72 27.66 -53.76
CA PRO A 252 -1.23 28.71 -54.66
C PRO A 252 -2.18 29.90 -54.62
N GLU A 253 -1.61 31.08 -54.33
CA GLU A 253 -2.38 32.30 -54.10
C GLU A 253 -3.31 32.63 -55.29
N PRO A 254 -4.56 33.05 -55.04
CA PRO A 254 -5.47 33.45 -56.11
C PRO A 254 -4.95 34.75 -56.76
N THR A 255 -4.56 34.68 -58.03
CA THR A 255 -4.02 35.82 -58.78
C THR A 255 -4.97 37.02 -58.77
N VAL A 256 -4.55 38.13 -58.15
CA VAL A 256 -5.28 39.41 -58.15
C VAL A 256 -4.64 40.37 -59.16
N ASP A 257 -5.39 40.73 -60.21
CA ASP A 257 -5.01 41.81 -61.14
C ASP A 257 -5.38 43.18 -60.52
N PRO A 258 -4.65 44.27 -60.79
CA PRO A 258 -4.47 45.34 -59.81
C PRO A 258 -5.58 46.40 -59.77
N ALA A 259 -5.79 46.97 -58.57
CA ALA A 259 -6.51 48.23 -58.36
C ALA A 259 -5.60 49.45 -58.63
N PRO A 260 -6.16 50.64 -58.97
CA PRO A 260 -5.37 51.85 -59.22
C PRO A 260 -4.72 52.45 -57.97
N ALA A 261 -3.65 53.22 -58.15
CA ALA A 261 -2.78 53.69 -57.07
C ALA A 261 -3.23 54.98 -56.34
N ASP A 262 -2.78 55.08 -55.08
CA ASP A 262 -2.97 56.21 -54.15
C ASP A 262 -2.18 57.49 -54.50
N PRO A 263 -2.65 58.65 -54.02
CA PRO A 263 -1.83 59.78 -53.56
C PRO A 263 -1.58 59.77 -52.03
N ALA A 264 -0.47 60.38 -51.60
CA ALA A 264 0.07 60.28 -50.23
C ALA A 264 -0.68 61.12 -49.13
N PRO A 265 -0.44 60.87 -47.81
CA PRO A 265 -1.32 61.30 -46.71
C PRO A 265 -0.84 62.51 -45.88
N GLU A 266 -1.72 62.99 -44.98
CA GLU A 266 -1.42 63.86 -43.81
C GLU A 266 -2.47 63.58 -42.66
N PRO A 267 -2.32 64.10 -41.42
CA PRO A 267 -2.18 63.22 -40.24
C PRO A 267 -3.37 63.15 -39.24
N GLU A 268 -3.17 62.35 -38.18
CA GLU A 268 -4.13 61.96 -37.14
C GLU A 268 -4.61 63.08 -36.19
N PRO A 269 -5.86 62.96 -35.69
CA PRO A 269 -6.32 63.52 -34.41
C PRO A 269 -6.66 62.44 -33.36
N GLU A 270 -6.57 62.82 -32.08
CA GLU A 270 -6.79 61.95 -30.89
C GLU A 270 -8.28 61.54 -30.65
N PRO A 271 -8.54 60.44 -29.90
CA PRO A 271 -9.89 59.87 -29.74
C PRO A 271 -10.82 60.68 -28.81
N THR A 272 -12.13 60.51 -29.01
CA THR A 272 -13.22 61.15 -28.22
C THR A 272 -14.22 60.11 -27.73
N VAL A 273 -14.73 60.24 -26.50
CA VAL A 273 -15.78 59.36 -25.91
C VAL A 273 -16.85 60.22 -25.19
N GLU A 274 -18.03 59.64 -24.96
CA GLU A 274 -19.34 60.29 -24.72
C GLU A 274 -19.62 60.82 -23.29
N PRO A 275 -20.70 61.62 -23.06
CA PRO A 275 -20.84 62.46 -21.86
C PRO A 275 -21.89 62.06 -20.80
N THR A 276 -21.54 62.32 -19.53
CA THR A 276 -22.29 63.07 -18.48
C THR A 276 -23.78 62.82 -18.21
N PRO A 277 -24.14 62.67 -16.91
CA PRO A 277 -25.19 63.49 -16.29
C PRO A 277 -24.68 64.39 -15.13
N GLU A 278 -25.39 65.49 -14.86
CA GLU A 278 -24.96 66.60 -13.97
C GLU A 278 -25.24 66.39 -12.45
N PRO A 279 -24.49 67.08 -11.56
CA PRO A 279 -24.79 67.22 -10.14
C PRO A 279 -25.66 68.46 -9.83
N THR A 280 -26.15 68.60 -8.60
CA THR A 280 -26.65 69.87 -8.03
C THR A 280 -26.39 69.90 -6.51
N ASP A 281 -26.05 71.07 -5.97
CA ASP A 281 -25.45 71.27 -4.63
C ASP A 281 -26.27 72.24 -3.76
N ALA A 282 -26.32 72.04 -2.43
CA ALA A 282 -26.92 72.97 -1.46
C ALA A 282 -26.63 72.70 0.06
N THR A 283 -25.44 73.07 0.54
CA THR A 283 -25.17 73.66 1.90
C THR A 283 -25.33 72.85 3.22
N PRO A 284 -24.70 73.29 4.35
CA PRO A 284 -24.58 72.49 5.60
C PRO A 284 -25.12 73.12 6.92
N THR A 285 -25.37 72.30 7.95
CA THR A 285 -25.45 72.71 9.39
C THR A 285 -25.18 71.55 10.36
N ASP A 286 -24.49 71.83 11.47
CA ASP A 286 -24.34 71.01 12.70
C ASP A 286 -25.06 71.73 13.88
N PRO A 287 -25.71 71.04 14.83
CA PRO A 287 -25.06 70.81 16.14
C PRO A 287 -25.48 69.52 16.91
N THR A 288 -24.59 69.06 17.80
CA THR A 288 -24.83 68.02 18.83
C THR A 288 -25.39 68.59 20.15
N PRO A 289 -26.33 67.90 20.84
CA PRO A 289 -26.29 67.81 22.32
C PRO A 289 -26.73 66.43 22.89
N ALA A 290 -26.66 66.26 24.23
CA ALA A 290 -26.94 65.00 24.96
C ALA A 290 -28.04 65.16 26.09
N PRO A 291 -28.13 64.41 27.22
CA PRO A 291 -29.41 63.79 27.67
C PRO A 291 -29.95 64.20 29.07
N THR A 292 -31.16 63.72 29.50
CA THR A 292 -31.54 63.16 30.85
C THR A 292 -33.05 63.19 31.27
N ASP A 293 -33.56 62.05 31.81
CA ASP A 293 -34.50 61.80 32.97
C ASP A 293 -35.90 62.49 33.11
N PRO A 294 -36.83 62.18 34.09
CA PRO A 294 -36.84 61.20 35.23
C PRO A 294 -38.17 60.39 35.54
N GLU A 295 -38.22 59.75 36.73
CA GLU A 295 -39.24 58.86 37.41
C GLU A 295 -40.61 59.52 37.82
N PRO A 296 -41.68 58.81 38.36
CA PRO A 296 -41.73 58.24 39.75
C PRO A 296 -42.62 56.97 40.05
N THR A 297 -42.60 56.50 41.32
CA THR A 297 -43.16 55.24 41.91
C THR A 297 -44.63 55.27 42.46
N PRO A 298 -45.25 54.11 42.89
CA PRO A 298 -45.51 53.86 44.34
C PRO A 298 -45.60 52.38 44.85
N ALA A 299 -45.74 52.14 46.18
CA ALA A 299 -45.91 50.84 46.92
C ALA A 299 -46.58 51.09 48.33
N PRO A 300 -46.62 50.21 49.39
CA PRO A 300 -46.34 48.75 49.60
C PRO A 300 -47.41 48.00 50.49
N SER A 301 -47.17 46.74 50.99
CA SER A 301 -47.47 46.18 52.37
C SER A 301 -47.59 44.63 52.52
N ASP A 302 -47.40 44.11 53.76
CA ASP A 302 -47.26 42.69 54.24
C ASP A 302 -48.56 42.14 54.95
N PRO A 303 -48.71 40.93 55.60
CA PRO A 303 -47.74 40.15 56.45
C PRO A 303 -47.74 38.58 56.39
N ALA A 304 -46.76 37.94 57.07
CA ALA A 304 -46.64 36.49 57.30
C ALA A 304 -46.55 36.08 58.81
N PRO A 305 -46.94 34.84 59.18
CA PRO A 305 -46.01 33.81 59.71
C PRO A 305 -46.39 32.37 59.23
N THR A 306 -45.91 31.18 59.67
CA THR A 306 -45.28 30.64 60.91
C THR A 306 -44.32 29.45 60.63
N ASP A 307 -43.56 28.99 61.64
CA ASP A 307 -42.61 27.84 61.66
C ASP A 307 -42.81 26.99 62.96
N PRO A 308 -42.51 25.66 63.03
CA PRO A 308 -41.16 25.19 63.43
C PRO A 308 -40.64 23.86 62.82
N THR A 309 -39.40 23.88 62.26
CA THR A 309 -38.19 23.05 62.61
C THR A 309 -38.33 21.48 62.72
N PRO A 310 -37.38 20.61 62.24
CA PRO A 310 -35.92 20.82 62.31
C PRO A 310 -35.00 20.25 61.18
N SER A 311 -33.73 20.68 61.25
CA SER A 311 -32.53 20.15 60.55
C SER A 311 -31.65 19.34 61.54
N PRO A 312 -30.49 18.72 61.17
CA PRO A 312 -29.84 18.71 59.85
C PRO A 312 -29.31 17.34 59.33
N VAL A 313 -29.06 17.29 58.02
CA VAL A 313 -27.96 16.56 57.40
C VAL A 313 -27.36 17.53 56.36
N PRO A 314 -26.03 17.73 56.27
CA PRO A 314 -25.45 18.63 55.28
C PRO A 314 -25.56 18.06 53.87
N THR A 315 -25.72 18.94 52.89
CA THR A 315 -25.56 18.63 51.47
C THR A 315 -24.72 19.76 50.89
N ASP A 316 -23.61 19.44 50.23
CA ASP A 316 -22.75 20.44 49.61
C ASP A 316 -23.51 21.19 48.50
N PRO A 317 -23.26 22.49 48.29
CA PRO A 317 -23.68 23.17 47.08
C PRO A 317 -22.99 22.54 45.87
N ALA A 318 -23.71 22.42 44.76
CA ALA A 318 -23.10 21.94 43.51
C ALA A 318 -21.93 22.86 43.11
N PRO A 319 -20.79 22.30 42.64
CA PRO A 319 -19.69 23.11 42.14
C PRO A 319 -20.20 23.96 40.98
N THR A 320 -19.98 25.28 41.07
CA THR A 320 -20.12 26.17 39.93
C THR A 320 -18.76 26.18 39.26
N ASP A 321 -18.64 25.62 38.06
CA ASP A 321 -17.36 25.59 37.35
C ASP A 321 -16.82 27.02 37.18
N PRO A 322 -15.55 27.27 37.51
CA PRO A 322 -14.92 28.54 37.17
C PRO A 322 -14.83 28.64 35.65
N ALA A 323 -15.18 29.80 35.09
CA ALA A 323 -14.91 30.08 33.68
C ALA A 323 -13.39 29.91 33.40
N PRO A 324 -13.01 29.34 32.25
CA PRO A 324 -11.61 29.08 31.94
C PRO A 324 -10.84 30.40 31.85
N THR A 325 -9.97 30.65 32.82
CA THR A 325 -8.89 31.62 32.68
C THR A 325 -7.75 30.94 31.93
N ASP A 326 -7.38 31.46 30.77
CA ASP A 326 -6.20 31.00 30.04
C ASP A 326 -4.98 30.93 30.98
N PRO A 327 -4.18 29.85 30.94
CA PRO A 327 -2.87 29.88 31.52
C PRO A 327 -2.03 30.94 30.80
N ALA A 328 -1.32 31.78 31.55
CA ALA A 328 -0.38 32.72 30.95
C ALA A 328 0.70 31.94 30.17
N PRO A 329 1.17 32.45 29.01
CA PRO A 329 2.03 31.69 28.12
C PRO A 329 3.32 31.25 28.82
N THR A 330 3.61 29.95 28.71
CA THR A 330 4.89 29.35 29.06
C THR A 330 6.00 29.84 28.12
N ASP A 331 7.24 29.75 28.60
CA ASP A 331 8.43 30.18 27.86
C ASP A 331 8.57 29.37 26.55
N PRO A 332 8.77 29.97 25.36
CA PRO A 332 8.93 29.27 24.08
C PRO A 332 10.28 28.52 23.95
N ALA A 333 10.77 27.94 25.05
CA ALA A 333 12.10 27.34 25.20
C ALA A 333 12.07 25.87 25.65
N GLU A 334 10.93 25.31 26.06
CA GLU A 334 10.83 23.94 26.60
C GLU A 334 9.72 23.13 25.90
N ARG A 335 10.00 22.71 24.66
CA ARG A 335 9.19 21.71 23.94
C ARG A 335 9.28 20.35 24.62
N LEU A 336 8.18 19.60 24.64
CA LEU A 336 8.17 18.22 25.12
C LEU A 336 8.90 17.32 24.12
N VAL A 337 10.02 16.74 24.55
CA VAL A 337 10.83 15.82 23.75
C VAL A 337 10.21 14.42 23.79
N LEU A 338 9.88 13.88 22.63
CA LEU A 338 9.39 12.51 22.42
C LEU A 338 10.54 11.70 21.82
N ASP A 339 11.36 11.10 22.70
CA ASP A 339 12.58 10.35 22.33
C ASP A 339 12.33 8.85 22.09
N ARG A 340 11.16 8.33 22.47
CA ARG A 340 10.76 6.93 22.30
C ARG A 340 9.25 6.72 22.45
N GLY A 341 8.77 5.53 22.08
CA GLY A 341 7.38 5.11 22.23
C GLY A 341 6.49 5.50 21.05
N HIS A 342 5.18 5.27 21.21
CA HIS A 342 4.18 5.50 20.17
C HIS A 342 3.92 6.99 19.92
N VAL A 343 3.95 7.44 18.66
CA VAL A 343 3.64 8.82 18.26
C VAL A 343 2.91 8.83 16.90
N ASP A 344 1.70 9.40 16.82
CA ASP A 344 1.19 9.87 15.52
C ASP A 344 1.50 11.35 15.37
N ALA A 345 2.38 11.70 14.44
CA ALA A 345 2.73 13.09 14.20
C ALA A 345 1.56 13.86 13.58
N PHE A 346 0.81 13.24 12.66
CA PHE A 346 -0.21 13.93 11.85
C PHE A 346 -1.64 13.44 12.18
N ASP A 347 -2.05 13.51 13.46
CA ASP A 347 -3.45 13.29 13.83
C ASP A 347 -4.33 14.35 13.15
N THR A 348 -5.20 13.92 12.23
CA THR A 348 -6.05 14.83 11.45
C THR A 348 -7.47 14.83 11.98
N ARG A 349 -7.95 16.02 12.33
CA ARG A 349 -9.29 16.27 12.91
C ARG A 349 -9.91 17.52 12.31
N TYR A 350 -11.24 17.62 12.36
CA TYR A 350 -11.96 18.81 11.96
C TYR A 350 -12.28 19.68 13.18
N ASP A 351 -11.97 20.97 13.10
CA ASP A 351 -12.35 21.95 14.10
C ASP A 351 -13.61 22.68 13.63
N ALA A 352 -14.71 22.51 14.38
CA ALA A 352 -16.01 23.06 14.04
C ALA A 352 -16.19 24.54 14.42
N GLU A 353 -15.35 25.09 15.30
CA GLU A 353 -15.34 26.54 15.62
C GLU A 353 -14.43 27.29 14.64
N ALA A 354 -13.25 26.72 14.35
CA ALA A 354 -12.28 27.24 13.39
C ALA A 354 -12.67 26.98 11.92
N GLY A 355 -13.66 26.11 11.67
CA GLY A 355 -14.25 25.81 10.36
C GLY A 355 -13.34 25.05 9.39
N ARG A 356 -12.27 24.41 9.88
CA ARG A 356 -11.19 23.85 9.05
C ARG A 356 -10.64 22.54 9.61
N LEU A 357 -9.86 21.84 8.79
CA LEU A 357 -9.00 20.76 9.28
C LEU A 357 -7.87 21.35 10.12
N VAL A 358 -7.50 20.66 11.19
CA VAL A 358 -6.35 20.98 12.03
C VAL A 358 -5.58 19.69 12.32
N LEU A 359 -4.30 19.84 12.64
CA LEU A 359 -3.44 18.71 13.01
C LEU A 359 -3.15 18.70 14.52
N ALA A 360 -2.65 17.58 15.03
CA ALA A 360 -2.10 17.42 16.36
C ALA A 360 -1.04 16.31 16.36
N VAL A 361 -0.17 16.30 17.38
CA VAL A 361 0.61 15.11 17.73
C VAL A 361 -0.23 14.27 18.70
N LYS A 362 -0.51 13.01 18.37
CA LYS A 362 -1.04 12.01 19.31
C LYS A 362 0.15 11.36 20.00
N ASP A 363 0.54 11.94 21.14
CA ASP A 363 1.58 11.42 22.02
C ASP A 363 1.04 10.22 22.80
N GLY A 364 1.43 9.02 22.36
CA GLY A 364 1.20 7.75 23.06
C GLY A 364 2.43 7.26 23.82
N THR A 365 3.47 8.08 24.02
CA THR A 365 4.81 7.63 24.46
C THR A 365 4.90 7.16 25.90
N GLY A 366 4.01 7.64 26.78
CA GLY A 366 4.10 7.43 28.22
C GLY A 366 5.18 8.27 28.93
N ILE A 367 5.89 9.16 28.22
CA ILE A 367 7.03 9.93 28.80
C ILE A 367 6.52 11.05 29.72
N HIS A 368 5.57 11.86 29.26
CA HIS A 368 5.10 13.09 29.94
C HIS A 368 3.71 12.94 30.55
N ASP A 369 2.84 12.14 29.94
CA ASP A 369 1.53 11.73 30.45
C ASP A 369 1.45 10.19 30.43
N ALA A 370 0.83 9.59 31.44
CA ALA A 370 0.65 8.12 31.53
C ALA A 370 -0.50 7.57 30.66
N GLN A 371 -1.13 8.43 29.86
CA GLN A 371 -2.27 8.14 28.98
C GLN A 371 -2.10 9.00 27.72
N ALA A 372 -2.55 8.51 26.56
CA ALA A 372 -2.32 9.19 25.30
C ALA A 372 -2.92 10.61 25.26
N ARG A 373 -2.20 11.57 24.68
CA ARG A 373 -2.60 12.99 24.58
C ARG A 373 -2.49 13.52 23.16
N LEU A 374 -3.47 14.30 22.75
CA LEU A 374 -3.29 15.24 21.64
C LEU A 374 -2.52 16.47 22.15
N ARG A 375 -1.45 16.85 21.47
CA ARG A 375 -0.62 18.04 21.73
C ARG A 375 -0.53 18.91 20.47
N ALA A 376 -0.24 20.20 20.64
CA ALA A 376 0.03 21.07 19.50
C ALA A 376 1.40 20.72 18.87
N PRO A 377 1.54 20.69 17.53
CA PRO A 377 2.83 20.42 16.87
C PRO A 377 3.98 21.32 17.34
N GLU A 378 3.67 22.59 17.63
CA GLU A 378 4.63 23.57 18.11
C GLU A 378 5.13 23.34 19.55
N ASP A 379 4.41 22.55 20.37
CA ASP A 379 4.79 22.19 21.75
C ASP A 379 5.75 21.00 21.81
N VAL A 380 6.02 20.32 20.69
CA VAL A 380 6.64 19.00 20.65
C VAL A 380 7.96 19.01 19.87
N THR A 381 8.90 18.16 20.28
CA THR A 381 10.07 17.75 19.47
C THR A 381 10.10 16.24 19.38
N ILE A 382 9.96 15.70 18.18
CA ILE A 382 10.13 14.25 17.92
C ILE A 382 11.63 14.00 17.77
N ALA A 383 12.23 13.07 18.51
CA ALA A 383 13.69 13.05 18.65
C ALA A 383 14.32 11.66 18.46
N TYR A 384 15.10 11.52 17.38
CA TYR A 384 15.90 10.32 17.08
C TYR A 384 17.29 10.48 17.72
N LEU A 385 17.41 10.07 19.00
CA LEU A 385 18.60 10.35 19.82
C LEU A 385 19.47 9.12 20.16
N ASP A 386 18.91 7.91 20.15
CA ASP A 386 19.68 6.71 20.51
C ASP A 386 20.46 6.14 19.31
N GLU A 387 21.78 6.05 19.43
CA GLU A 387 22.71 5.55 18.41
C GLU A 387 22.32 4.19 17.79
N ARG A 388 21.48 3.37 18.45
CA ARG A 388 20.92 2.14 17.86
C ARG A 388 20.04 2.38 16.62
N GLY A 389 19.51 3.60 16.45
CA GLY A 389 18.82 4.03 15.24
C GLY A 389 19.74 4.24 14.04
N ARG A 390 21.07 4.26 14.22
CA ARG A 390 22.01 4.45 13.12
C ARG A 390 22.26 3.12 12.40
N GLN A 391 21.77 3.00 11.18
CA GLN A 391 21.88 1.77 10.38
C GLN A 391 22.54 2.04 9.02
N THR A 392 23.24 1.05 8.50
CA THR A 392 23.78 1.11 7.13
C THR A 392 22.66 0.83 6.14
N LEU A 393 22.34 1.80 5.30
CA LEU A 393 21.38 1.70 4.22
C LEU A 393 21.78 0.62 3.21
N PRO A 394 20.83 -0.08 2.56
CA PRO A 394 21.14 -1.04 1.50
C PRO A 394 21.74 -0.32 0.29
N ALA A 395 22.47 -1.06 -0.56
CA ALA A 395 23.00 -0.52 -1.81
C ALA A 395 21.84 -0.10 -2.73
N ALA A 396 21.91 1.11 -3.31
CA ALA A 396 20.87 1.70 -4.15
C ALA A 396 20.71 0.94 -5.48
N THR A 397 20.03 -0.21 -5.43
CA THR A 397 19.91 -1.19 -6.50
C THR A 397 18.59 -1.95 -6.38
N GLY A 398 18.01 -2.38 -7.50
CA GLY A 398 16.68 -2.99 -7.51
C GLY A 398 15.63 -2.05 -6.91
N ALA A 399 14.77 -2.58 -6.04
CA ALA A 399 13.74 -1.80 -5.34
C ALA A 399 14.31 -0.67 -4.44
N TRP A 400 15.57 -0.80 -3.98
CA TRP A 400 16.25 0.19 -3.15
C TRP A 400 16.93 1.32 -3.94
N ALA A 401 16.80 1.37 -5.27
CA ALA A 401 17.45 2.37 -6.12
C ALA A 401 17.10 3.83 -5.77
N PHE A 402 15.97 4.08 -5.10
CA PHE A 402 15.56 5.42 -4.68
C PHE A 402 16.49 6.07 -3.67
N LEU A 403 17.28 5.30 -2.92
CA LEU A 403 18.25 5.84 -1.96
C LEU A 403 19.41 6.60 -2.63
N GLY A 404 19.56 6.50 -3.96
CA GLY A 404 20.49 7.30 -4.74
C GLY A 404 21.94 7.18 -4.25
N GLU A 405 22.58 8.32 -3.99
CA GLU A 405 23.95 8.36 -3.47
C GLU A 405 24.10 7.92 -1.99
N HIS A 406 22.99 7.85 -1.25
CA HIS A 406 22.97 7.38 0.15
C HIS A 406 22.98 5.85 0.26
N GLY A 407 22.86 5.11 -0.85
CA GLY A 407 22.87 3.65 -0.84
C GLY A 407 24.20 3.07 -0.33
N GLY A 408 24.19 2.42 0.83
CA GLY A 408 25.41 1.96 1.53
C GLY A 408 25.99 2.95 2.54
N ALA A 409 25.42 4.14 2.70
CA ALA A 409 25.78 5.09 3.76
C ALA A 409 25.18 4.68 5.12
N THR A 410 25.67 5.26 6.21
CA THR A 410 25.02 5.16 7.52
C THR A 410 24.07 6.35 7.70
N ALA A 411 22.82 6.07 8.02
CA ALA A 411 21.77 7.05 8.26
C ALA A 411 21.04 6.76 9.57
N TRP A 412 20.33 7.75 10.11
CA TRP A 412 19.41 7.55 11.24
C TRP A 412 18.08 6.99 10.73
N LEU A 413 17.53 6.02 11.45
CA LEU A 413 16.37 5.25 11.04
C LEU A 413 15.42 5.00 12.22
N GLY A 414 14.14 5.35 12.04
CA GLY A 414 13.03 4.73 12.79
C GLY A 414 12.38 3.63 11.95
N SER A 415 12.00 2.51 12.57
CA SER A 415 11.36 1.38 11.90
C SER A 415 9.85 1.53 11.72
N GLN A 416 9.28 0.97 10.65
CA GLN A 416 7.83 0.78 10.56
C GLN A 416 7.27 -0.21 11.60
N THR A 417 8.09 -1.13 12.12
CA THR A 417 7.60 -2.28 12.92
C THR A 417 7.41 -1.96 14.39
N GLY A 418 8.03 -0.87 14.86
CA GLY A 418 7.96 -0.42 16.25
C GLY A 418 8.72 -1.31 17.25
N GLU A 419 9.59 -2.22 16.79
CA GLU A 419 10.50 -2.99 17.66
C GLU A 419 11.51 -2.10 18.41
N ASP A 420 11.75 -0.91 17.89
CA ASP A 420 12.62 0.14 18.42
C ASP A 420 11.91 1.09 19.41
N GLN A 421 10.59 0.97 19.63
CA GLN A 421 9.79 1.84 20.51
C GLN A 421 10.31 2.00 21.94
N THR A 422 11.15 1.09 22.43
CA THR A 422 11.75 1.22 23.77
C THR A 422 12.91 2.22 23.82
N TYR A 423 13.36 2.76 22.67
CA TYR A 423 14.50 3.68 22.54
C TYR A 423 14.49 4.66 21.34
N LEU A 424 13.51 4.57 20.42
CA LEU A 424 13.27 5.54 19.33
C LEU A 424 11.78 5.82 19.19
N PRO A 425 11.37 7.01 18.71
CA PRO A 425 9.98 7.33 18.51
C PRO A 425 9.44 6.58 17.28
N TRP A 426 8.33 5.85 17.47
CA TRP A 426 7.65 5.14 16.39
C TRP A 426 6.61 6.06 15.78
N VAL A 427 7.03 6.78 14.74
CA VAL A 427 6.29 7.89 14.16
C VAL A 427 5.34 7.41 13.07
N GLY A 428 4.07 7.75 13.21
CA GLY A 428 3.01 7.47 12.26
C GLY A 428 2.09 8.67 12.02
N TRP A 429 0.91 8.39 11.48
CA TRP A 429 -0.16 9.35 11.28
C TRP A 429 -1.53 8.67 11.40
N SER A 430 -2.53 9.42 11.86
CA SER A 430 -3.87 8.90 12.13
C SER A 430 -4.98 9.83 11.64
N THR A 431 -6.07 9.23 11.19
CA THR A 431 -7.34 9.90 10.91
C THR A 431 -8.48 9.29 11.73
N GLU A 432 -8.19 8.48 12.77
CA GLU A 432 -9.19 7.98 13.73
C GLU A 432 -10.00 9.14 14.32
N SER A 433 -9.35 10.26 14.64
CA SER A 433 -9.96 11.49 15.16
C SER A 433 -10.86 12.23 14.17
N LEU A 434 -10.80 11.93 12.87
CA LEU A 434 -11.51 12.67 11.82
C LEU A 434 -13.01 12.42 11.82
N LEU A 435 -13.45 11.15 11.79
CA LEU A 435 -14.89 10.85 11.73
C LEU A 435 -15.64 11.29 13.00
N PRO A 436 -15.10 11.11 14.23
CA PRO A 436 -15.69 11.65 15.45
C PRO A 436 -15.77 13.18 15.46
N SER A 437 -14.74 13.90 14.97
CA SER A 437 -14.73 15.37 14.97
C SER A 437 -15.62 15.99 13.87
N LEU A 438 -15.94 15.24 12.82
CA LEU A 438 -16.97 15.60 11.84
C LEU A 438 -18.42 15.33 12.32
N ALA A 439 -18.62 14.59 13.40
CA ALA A 439 -19.94 14.19 13.87
C ALA A 439 -20.83 15.41 14.21
N GLY A 440 -22.07 15.42 13.70
CA GLY A 440 -23.02 16.52 13.91
C GLY A 440 -22.79 17.78 13.07
N THR A 441 -21.65 17.92 12.39
CA THR A 441 -21.35 19.09 11.53
C THR A 441 -22.14 19.12 10.21
N GLY A 442 -22.68 17.97 9.80
CA GLY A 442 -23.30 17.77 8.48
C GLY A 442 -22.29 17.56 7.34
N ILE A 443 -20.99 17.61 7.62
CA ILE A 443 -19.92 17.31 6.67
C ILE A 443 -19.74 15.79 6.58
N VAL A 444 -19.63 15.28 5.36
CA VAL A 444 -19.33 13.86 5.08
C VAL A 444 -18.13 13.80 4.14
N PRO A 445 -17.07 13.02 4.45
CA PRO A 445 -15.98 12.73 3.52
C PRO A 445 -16.50 12.15 2.21
N ALA A 446 -15.94 12.55 1.07
CA ALA A 446 -16.25 11.87 -0.20
C ALA A 446 -15.69 10.44 -0.18
N ALA A 447 -16.46 9.49 -0.72
CA ALA A 447 -15.99 8.13 -0.92
C ALA A 447 -14.78 8.11 -1.87
N GLY A 448 -13.90 7.12 -1.73
CA GLY A 448 -12.70 6.96 -2.54
C GLY A 448 -11.58 7.99 -2.31
N THR A 449 -11.87 9.16 -1.70
CA THR A 449 -10.85 10.19 -1.48
C THR A 449 -10.23 10.11 -0.07
N PRO A 450 -8.92 9.85 0.05
CA PRO A 450 -8.22 9.94 1.32
C PRO A 450 -8.10 11.40 1.80
N VAL A 451 -7.73 11.59 3.06
CA VAL A 451 -7.05 12.80 3.51
C VAL A 451 -5.72 12.90 2.77
N SER A 452 -5.41 14.06 2.22
CA SER A 452 -4.11 14.34 1.61
C SER A 452 -3.33 15.29 2.51
N LEU A 453 -2.19 14.84 3.03
CA LEU A 453 -1.24 15.67 3.78
C LEU A 453 -0.12 16.11 2.84
N ASP A 454 -0.13 17.37 2.42
CA ASP A 454 0.99 17.95 1.65
C ASP A 454 2.12 18.28 2.63
N VAL A 455 3.30 17.67 2.47
CA VAL A 455 4.46 17.84 3.36
C VAL A 455 5.59 18.56 2.62
N THR A 456 6.08 19.66 3.19
CA THR A 456 7.34 20.31 2.80
C THR A 456 8.38 20.08 3.89
N VAL A 457 9.62 19.77 3.52
CA VAL A 457 10.71 19.41 4.45
C VAL A 457 11.86 20.40 4.30
N SER A 458 12.46 20.80 5.42
CA SER A 458 13.72 21.55 5.46
C SER A 458 14.63 20.98 6.54
N GLY A 459 15.89 20.69 6.23
CA GLY A 459 16.81 20.05 7.18
C GLY A 459 18.27 19.99 6.69
N PRO A 460 19.16 19.39 7.49
CA PRO A 460 20.61 19.31 7.22
C PRO A 460 21.00 18.26 6.15
N GLY A 461 20.07 17.38 5.77
CA GLY A 461 20.26 16.32 4.78
C GLY A 461 18.91 15.80 4.30
N ASP A 462 18.90 14.63 3.67
CA ASP A 462 17.68 14.06 3.09
C ASP A 462 16.80 13.35 4.12
N LEU A 463 15.50 13.31 3.81
CA LEU A 463 14.47 12.51 4.46
C LEU A 463 13.80 11.59 3.42
N PHE A 464 13.69 10.31 3.75
CA PHE A 464 12.83 9.35 3.06
C PHE A 464 11.84 8.71 4.03
N THR A 465 10.57 8.56 3.63
CA THR A 465 9.59 7.75 4.39
C THR A 465 8.94 6.69 3.50
N TYR A 466 9.03 5.43 3.92
CA TYR A 466 8.56 4.28 3.15
C TYR A 466 7.98 3.17 4.05
N GLN A 467 7.23 2.23 3.48
CA GLN A 467 6.86 0.99 4.15
C GLN A 467 7.52 -0.21 3.45
N THR A 468 7.45 -1.38 4.06
CA THR A 468 7.87 -2.64 3.46
C THR A 468 6.77 -3.69 3.53
N ASP A 469 6.65 -4.46 2.45
CA ASP A 469 5.66 -5.53 2.29
C ASP A 469 5.96 -6.76 3.18
N SER A 470 5.17 -7.83 3.05
CA SER A 470 5.33 -9.08 3.82
C SER A 470 6.70 -9.78 3.65
N PHE A 471 7.47 -9.48 2.60
CA PHE A 471 8.83 -10.00 2.36
C PHE A 471 9.93 -8.92 2.48
N GLY A 472 9.54 -7.70 2.78
CA GLY A 472 10.42 -6.59 3.09
C GLY A 472 10.90 -5.78 1.88
N GLN A 473 10.25 -5.85 0.71
CA GLN A 473 10.56 -4.90 -0.36
C GLN A 473 9.96 -3.52 -0.04
N PRO A 474 10.64 -2.41 -0.40
CA PRO A 474 10.15 -1.07 -0.14
C PRO A 474 8.94 -0.72 -1.04
N VAL A 475 7.82 -0.43 -0.39
CA VAL A 475 6.54 0.00 -0.97
C VAL A 475 6.15 1.35 -0.35
N ASN A 476 5.07 1.98 -0.85
CA ASN A 476 4.46 3.17 -0.26
C ASN A 476 5.48 4.25 0.17
N ARG A 477 6.25 4.76 -0.80
CA ARG A 477 7.18 5.89 -0.60
C ARG A 477 6.38 7.20 -0.64
N TYR A 478 6.37 7.92 0.48
CA TYR A 478 5.55 9.14 0.63
C TYR A 478 6.35 10.45 0.56
N ILE A 479 7.54 10.47 1.18
CA ILE A 479 8.46 11.61 1.21
C ILE A 479 9.80 11.16 0.61
N ASP A 480 10.36 11.99 -0.27
CA ASP A 480 11.66 11.78 -0.92
C ASP A 480 12.27 13.15 -1.25
N THR A 481 13.14 13.65 -0.37
CA THR A 481 13.77 14.99 -0.56
C THR A 481 14.98 14.96 -1.49
N ALA A 482 15.56 13.77 -1.75
CA ALA A 482 16.66 13.65 -2.70
C ALA A 482 16.22 13.96 -4.15
N THR A 483 14.90 13.87 -4.42
CA THR A 483 14.29 14.18 -5.71
C THR A 483 13.26 15.31 -5.67
N SER A 484 12.88 15.81 -4.49
CA SER A 484 11.82 16.83 -4.31
C SER A 484 12.06 17.75 -3.10
N SER A 485 11.06 18.53 -2.68
CA SER A 485 11.11 19.30 -1.41
C SER A 485 10.26 18.68 -0.28
N GLY A 486 9.79 17.44 -0.44
CA GLY A 486 8.98 16.75 0.56
C GLY A 486 8.17 15.60 -0.04
N GLY A 487 6.84 15.71 -0.02
CA GLY A 487 5.94 14.71 -0.58
C GLY A 487 4.46 14.94 -0.23
N THR A 488 3.61 13.97 -0.60
CA THR A 488 2.18 13.99 -0.26
C THR A 488 1.79 12.63 0.30
N ILE A 489 1.17 12.62 1.49
CA ILE A 489 0.72 11.41 2.17
C ILE A 489 -0.80 11.25 1.99
N PRO A 490 -1.28 10.26 1.23
CA PRO A 490 -2.68 9.85 1.26
C PRO A 490 -2.94 8.98 2.51
N VAL A 491 -3.91 9.39 3.32
CA VAL A 491 -4.38 8.64 4.49
C VAL A 491 -5.88 8.39 4.36
N THR A 492 -6.29 7.13 4.27
CA THR A 492 -7.72 6.75 4.29
C THR A 492 -8.40 7.33 5.54
N ALA A 493 -9.66 7.74 5.45
CA ALA A 493 -10.40 8.21 6.63
C ALA A 493 -10.63 7.04 7.61
N ASN A 494 -10.43 7.28 8.91
CA ASN A 494 -10.39 6.24 9.94
C ASN A 494 -9.31 5.16 9.67
N ALA A 495 -8.09 5.61 9.41
CA ALA A 495 -6.90 4.76 9.32
C ALA A 495 -5.78 5.27 10.22
N HIS A 496 -4.88 4.35 10.57
CA HIS A 496 -3.73 4.56 11.44
C HIS A 496 -2.52 3.89 10.76
N VAL A 497 -1.41 4.59 10.58
CA VAL A 497 -0.31 4.12 9.72
C VAL A 497 1.06 4.49 10.29
N HIS A 498 1.98 3.53 10.36
CA HIS A 498 3.39 3.75 10.65
C HIS A 498 4.28 3.43 9.44
N THR A 499 5.44 4.10 9.36
CA THR A 499 6.40 3.97 8.27
C THR A 499 7.84 3.91 8.81
N SER A 500 8.77 3.47 7.96
CA SER A 500 10.19 3.64 8.21
C SER A 500 10.60 5.07 7.84
N TRP A 501 11.37 5.73 8.71
CA TRP A 501 11.83 7.11 8.55
C TRP A 501 13.35 7.15 8.46
N VAL A 502 13.93 7.59 7.35
CA VAL A 502 15.39 7.69 7.14
C VAL A 502 15.83 9.14 7.09
N PHE A 503 16.77 9.54 7.94
CA PHE A 503 17.42 10.85 7.94
C PHE A 503 18.91 10.70 7.64
N THR A 504 19.40 11.30 6.55
CA THR A 504 20.79 11.09 6.08
C THR A 504 21.82 12.01 6.73
N ALA A 505 21.39 12.96 7.57
CA ALA A 505 22.25 13.84 8.36
C ALA A 505 21.72 14.05 9.79
N GLU A 506 22.58 14.56 10.66
CA GLU A 506 22.27 14.95 12.04
C GLU A 506 21.93 16.46 12.13
N GLY A 507 21.00 16.81 13.01
CA GLY A 507 20.51 18.17 13.22
C GLY A 507 18.98 18.28 13.22
N ASP A 508 18.50 19.52 13.09
CA ASP A 508 17.09 19.87 13.20
C ASP A 508 16.41 19.83 11.81
N TYR A 509 15.37 19.01 11.68
CA TYR A 509 14.48 18.94 10.52
C TYR A 509 13.14 19.60 10.84
N THR A 510 12.65 20.46 9.97
CA THR A 510 11.30 21.05 10.03
C THR A 510 10.42 20.44 8.95
N LEU A 511 9.23 19.97 9.33
CA LEU A 511 8.20 19.47 8.42
C LEU A 511 6.97 20.37 8.50
N ASP A 512 6.68 21.09 7.43
CA ASP A 512 5.46 21.91 7.30
C ASP A 512 4.39 21.09 6.57
N VAL A 513 3.27 20.82 7.24
CA VAL A 513 2.24 19.88 6.79
C VAL A 513 0.89 20.58 6.63
N VAL A 514 0.26 20.43 5.46
CA VAL A 514 -1.08 20.99 5.16
C VAL A 514 -2.06 19.85 4.88
N PRO A 515 -3.08 19.62 5.74
CA PRO A 515 -4.09 18.61 5.50
C PRO A 515 -5.17 19.12 4.53
N SER A 516 -5.71 18.22 3.70
CA SER A 516 -6.90 18.46 2.89
C SER A 516 -7.81 17.24 2.79
N LEU A 517 -9.11 17.48 2.62
CA LEU A 517 -10.15 16.46 2.52
C LEU A 517 -11.22 16.91 1.51
N ARG A 518 -11.64 16.02 0.61
CA ARG A 518 -12.82 16.26 -0.24
C ARG A 518 -14.09 15.77 0.45
N THR A 519 -15.18 16.50 0.29
CA THR A 519 -16.49 16.20 0.91
C THR A 519 -17.54 15.85 -0.14
N THR A 520 -18.60 15.13 0.26
CA THR A 520 -19.66 14.65 -0.66
C THR A 520 -20.42 15.76 -1.38
N ASP A 521 -20.49 16.95 -0.78
CA ASP A 521 -21.06 18.17 -1.39
C ASP A 521 -20.10 18.88 -2.37
N GLY A 522 -18.96 18.26 -2.68
CA GLY A 522 -18.00 18.71 -3.68
C GLY A 522 -16.97 19.73 -3.19
N ARG A 523 -17.04 20.18 -1.93
CA ARG A 523 -16.00 21.07 -1.36
C ARG A 523 -14.68 20.32 -1.13
N THR A 524 -13.61 21.10 -1.04
CA THR A 524 -12.35 20.68 -0.43
C THR A 524 -12.15 21.48 0.85
N LEU A 525 -12.12 20.81 1.99
CA LEU A 525 -11.66 21.39 3.25
C LEU A 525 -10.14 21.34 3.24
N ARG A 526 -9.49 22.43 3.63
CA ARG A 526 -8.03 22.52 3.80
C ARG A 526 -7.73 23.09 5.18
N GLY A 527 -6.70 22.58 5.83
CA GLY A 527 -6.16 23.18 7.05
C GLY A 527 -5.19 24.31 6.75
N GLU A 528 -4.66 24.89 7.82
CA GLU A 528 -3.44 25.71 7.77
C GLU A 528 -2.21 24.79 7.80
N ALA A 529 -1.03 25.34 7.51
CA ALA A 529 0.22 24.60 7.67
C ALA A 529 0.57 24.48 9.15
N ALA A 530 0.73 23.25 9.64
CA ALA A 530 1.30 22.98 10.95
C ALA A 530 2.78 22.61 10.81
N SER A 531 3.63 23.15 11.68
CA SER A 531 5.09 23.02 11.58
C SER A 531 5.63 22.13 12.69
N TYR A 532 6.30 21.05 12.31
CA TYR A 532 6.81 20.00 13.20
C TYR A 532 8.33 20.04 13.28
N LEU A 533 8.89 19.97 14.49
CA LEU A 533 10.32 19.79 14.69
C LEU A 533 10.65 18.31 14.93
N VAL A 534 11.55 17.79 14.09
CA VAL A 534 12.20 16.49 14.27
C VAL A 534 13.69 16.73 14.51
N GLN A 535 14.21 16.28 15.66
CA GLN A 535 15.65 16.34 15.98
C GLN A 535 16.31 14.98 15.68
N VAL A 536 17.49 15.01 15.06
CA VAL A 536 18.29 13.82 14.74
C VAL A 536 19.68 13.94 15.35
N GLY A 537 20.04 13.05 16.28
CA GLY A 537 21.30 13.07 17.03
C GLY A 537 21.44 14.23 18.04
N GLU A 538 22.66 14.48 18.51
CA GLU A 538 22.98 15.63 19.38
C GLU A 538 22.97 16.93 18.55
N GLY A 539 21.80 17.59 18.48
CA GLY A 539 21.54 18.71 17.59
C GLY A 539 22.46 19.91 17.82
N GLN A 540 23.05 20.45 16.73
CA GLN A 540 23.70 21.76 16.76
C GLN A 540 22.64 22.85 16.69
N GLY A 541 22.19 23.26 17.88
CA GLY A 541 20.86 23.84 18.06
C GLY A 541 20.51 25.08 17.23
N ALA A 542 19.27 25.06 16.73
CA ALA A 542 18.46 26.21 16.33
C ALA A 542 19.06 27.08 15.21
N VAL A 543 18.87 26.63 13.96
CA VAL A 543 18.83 27.55 12.81
C VAL A 543 17.44 28.23 12.79
N PRO A 544 17.35 29.57 12.98
CA PRO A 544 16.07 30.27 12.92
C PRO A 544 15.54 30.36 11.47
N PRO A 545 14.21 30.45 11.27
CA PRO A 545 13.61 30.44 9.93
C PRO A 545 14.03 31.66 9.08
N PRO A 546 14.18 31.49 7.75
CA PRO A 546 14.64 32.56 6.87
C PRO A 546 13.57 33.63 6.63
N VAL A 547 13.68 34.76 7.33
CA VAL A 547 12.87 35.95 7.06
C VAL A 547 13.21 36.48 5.66
N GLY A 548 12.19 36.72 4.84
CA GLY A 548 12.29 36.80 3.37
C GLY A 548 13.31 37.79 2.81
N GLY A 549 14.20 37.28 1.95
CA GLY A 549 15.10 38.04 1.09
C GLY A 549 15.27 37.34 -0.25
N THR A 550 15.36 38.09 -1.36
CA THR A 550 15.42 37.51 -2.71
C THR A 550 16.70 36.70 -2.95
N PRO A 551 16.64 35.55 -3.65
CA PRO A 551 17.81 34.69 -3.86
C PRO A 551 18.93 35.42 -4.62
N THR A 552 20.15 35.33 -4.10
CA THR A 552 21.37 35.69 -4.83
C THR A 552 22.18 34.41 -5.05
N ALA A 553 22.57 34.12 -6.28
CA ALA A 553 23.14 32.82 -6.65
C ALA A 553 24.47 32.50 -5.94
N PRO A 554 24.74 31.23 -5.58
CA PRO A 554 26.01 30.82 -4.98
C PRO A 554 27.22 31.10 -5.89
N ALA A 555 28.33 31.54 -5.30
CA ALA A 555 29.59 31.73 -6.01
C ALA A 555 30.33 30.38 -6.19
N ALA A 556 30.91 30.15 -7.37
CA ALA A 556 31.62 28.92 -7.68
C ALA A 556 32.95 28.76 -6.92
N PRO A 557 33.34 27.53 -6.51
CA PRO A 557 34.60 27.27 -5.83
C PRO A 557 35.83 27.35 -6.77
N ALA A 558 36.97 27.77 -6.21
CA ALA A 558 38.26 27.87 -6.91
C ALA A 558 39.12 26.58 -6.75
N PRO A 559 40.10 26.30 -7.64
CA PRO A 559 40.60 24.95 -7.86
C PRO A 559 41.81 24.46 -7.01
N THR A 560 42.09 23.17 -7.20
CA THR A 560 42.96 22.22 -6.48
C THR A 560 44.49 22.41 -6.60
N ALA A 561 45.25 21.80 -5.66
CA ALA A 561 46.58 21.19 -5.82
C ALA A 561 47.02 20.43 -4.52
N PRO A 562 48.07 19.57 -4.53
CA PRO A 562 48.19 18.33 -5.32
C PRO A 562 48.72 17.11 -4.49
N VAL A 563 48.70 15.89 -5.07
CA VAL A 563 49.25 14.65 -4.48
C VAL A 563 50.56 14.21 -5.16
N PRO A 564 51.62 13.81 -4.41
CA PRO A 564 52.80 13.12 -4.94
C PRO A 564 52.78 11.58 -4.68
N PRO A 565 53.60 10.76 -5.39
CA PRO A 565 53.20 9.39 -5.76
C PRO A 565 53.96 8.24 -5.07
N ALA A 566 53.59 7.00 -5.44
CA ALA A 566 54.12 5.73 -4.96
C ALA A 566 55.52 5.35 -5.51
N GLY A 567 56.14 4.34 -4.89
CA GLY A 567 57.36 3.66 -5.37
C GLY A 567 57.45 2.22 -4.85
N SER A 568 58.03 1.32 -5.66
CA SER A 568 58.28 -0.10 -5.32
C SER A 568 59.72 -0.32 -4.82
N ASP A 569 59.98 -1.46 -4.16
CA ASP A 569 61.00 -2.46 -4.55
C ASP A 569 61.20 -3.57 -3.47
N THR A 570 61.91 -4.64 -3.84
CA THR A 570 62.28 -5.85 -3.03
C THR A 570 63.64 -6.39 -3.57
N PRO A 571 64.29 -7.50 -3.10
CA PRO A 571 64.02 -8.40 -1.95
C PRO A 571 65.26 -8.82 -1.09
N ASP A 572 65.01 -9.41 0.11
CA ASP A 572 65.82 -10.45 0.84
C ASP A 572 67.34 -10.21 1.14
N PRO A 573 68.12 -11.08 1.85
CA PRO A 573 67.79 -12.25 2.68
C PRO A 573 68.42 -12.29 4.11
N GLY A 574 67.99 -13.22 4.97
CA GLY A 574 68.75 -13.56 6.20
C GLY A 574 68.12 -14.53 7.22
N ALA A 575 68.58 -15.79 7.24
CA ALA A 575 68.39 -16.79 8.33
C ALA A 575 69.78 -17.27 8.84
N PRO A 576 69.96 -18.02 9.96
CA PRO A 576 69.49 -19.43 10.06
C PRO A 576 69.26 -20.04 11.47
N GLY A 577 68.70 -21.27 11.50
CA GLY A 577 68.94 -22.30 12.54
C GLY A 577 67.73 -22.76 13.38
N GLY A 578 67.54 -24.06 13.69
CA GLY A 578 68.22 -25.26 13.16
C GLY A 578 67.96 -26.56 13.94
N SER A 579 67.72 -27.68 13.21
CA SER A 579 67.57 -29.08 13.67
C SER A 579 66.35 -29.41 14.57
N GLY A 580 65.83 -30.65 14.61
CA GLY A 580 66.10 -31.85 13.80
C GLY A 580 65.66 -33.15 14.49
N GLY A 581 65.53 -34.27 13.74
CA GLY A 581 65.38 -35.62 14.31
C GLY A 581 64.29 -36.49 13.66
N THR A 582 64.68 -37.67 13.15
CA THR A 582 63.78 -38.71 12.60
C THR A 582 63.92 -40.01 13.39
N GLY A 583 62.85 -40.80 13.53
CA GLY A 583 62.87 -42.08 14.26
C GLY A 583 61.77 -43.04 13.80
N GLY A 584 62.13 -44.32 13.62
CA GLY A 584 61.31 -45.37 13.01
C GLY A 584 60.75 -46.44 13.98
N PRO A 585 60.26 -47.59 13.47
CA PRO A 585 59.09 -48.26 14.06
C PRO A 585 59.32 -49.69 14.59
N SER A 586 58.38 -50.17 15.43
CA SER A 586 58.02 -51.60 15.57
C SER A 586 56.84 -51.81 16.55
N GLY A 587 56.04 -52.86 16.37
CA GLY A 587 54.95 -53.20 17.31
C GLY A 587 53.86 -54.14 16.79
N SER A 588 54.20 -55.37 16.41
CA SER A 588 53.22 -56.36 15.93
C SER A 588 52.58 -57.16 17.08
N GLY A 589 51.24 -57.23 17.09
CA GLY A 589 50.49 -58.15 17.96
C GLY A 589 49.20 -58.59 17.27
N GLY A 590 49.09 -59.90 16.96
CA GLY A 590 47.93 -60.46 16.26
C GLY A 590 47.27 -61.59 17.04
N SER A 591 45.93 -61.61 17.04
CA SER A 591 45.14 -62.79 17.37
C SER A 591 43.83 -62.75 16.58
N GLY A 592 43.40 -63.90 16.06
CA GLY A 592 42.24 -63.98 15.17
C GLY A 592 40.93 -64.13 15.91
N GLY A 593 40.03 -63.16 15.77
CA GLY A 593 38.60 -63.28 16.06
C GLY A 593 37.78 -63.00 14.80
N GLY A 594 36.87 -63.90 14.44
CA GLY A 594 36.08 -63.77 13.21
C GLY A 594 35.06 -62.65 13.30
N ALA A 595 35.45 -61.43 12.91
CA ALA A 595 34.53 -60.31 12.78
C ALA A 595 33.47 -60.61 11.70
N LYS A 596 32.21 -60.78 12.12
CA LYS A 596 31.08 -60.57 11.20
C LYS A 596 31.24 -59.18 10.60
N ALA A 597 31.08 -59.05 9.28
CA ALA A 597 31.05 -57.74 8.63
C ALA A 597 29.99 -56.88 9.34
N ALA A 598 30.39 -55.68 9.79
CA ALA A 598 29.46 -54.73 10.36
C ALA A 598 28.35 -54.43 9.33
N PRO A 599 27.06 -54.45 9.73
CA PRO A 599 25.98 -54.32 8.76
C PRO A 599 26.06 -52.95 8.08
N VAL A 600 26.10 -52.95 6.74
CA VAL A 600 26.28 -51.74 5.95
C VAL A 600 25.12 -50.79 6.22
N CYS A 601 25.43 -49.60 6.74
CA CYS A 601 24.47 -48.52 6.90
C CYS A 601 24.18 -47.89 5.53
N VAL A 602 22.90 -47.73 5.17
CA VAL A 602 22.46 -47.11 3.92
C VAL A 602 21.48 -45.98 4.18
N ALA A 603 21.61 -44.91 3.40
CA ALA A 603 20.68 -43.79 3.41
C ALA A 603 19.30 -44.27 2.94
N THR A 604 18.34 -44.24 3.85
CA THR A 604 16.99 -44.80 3.68
C THR A 604 15.99 -43.66 3.79
N VAL A 605 15.29 -43.38 2.70
CA VAL A 605 14.18 -42.42 2.67
C VAL A 605 13.03 -43.00 3.50
N VAL A 606 12.65 -42.31 4.57
CA VAL A 606 11.46 -42.61 5.36
C VAL A 606 10.37 -41.63 4.93
N PRO A 607 9.28 -42.09 4.29
CA PRO A 607 8.14 -41.21 4.05
C PRO A 607 7.59 -40.74 5.41
N GLY A 608 7.29 -39.45 5.52
CA GLY A 608 6.73 -38.90 6.74
C GLY A 608 5.45 -39.65 7.11
N LYS A 609 5.40 -40.23 8.31
CA LYS A 609 4.19 -40.90 8.80
C LYS A 609 3.15 -39.82 9.08
N ALA A 610 2.11 -39.76 8.25
CA ALA A 610 1.00 -38.84 8.45
C ALA A 610 0.43 -38.96 9.88
N PRO A 611 -0.02 -37.85 10.50
CA PRO A 611 -0.80 -37.89 11.73
C PRO A 611 -2.00 -38.84 11.61
N ALA A 612 -2.47 -39.38 12.73
CA ALA A 612 -3.73 -40.10 12.73
C ALA A 612 -4.87 -39.11 12.47
N ALA A 613 -5.60 -39.30 11.36
CA ALA A 613 -6.63 -38.37 10.92
C ALA A 613 -7.65 -38.09 12.06
N THR A 614 -7.63 -36.85 12.54
CA THR A 614 -8.52 -36.30 13.56
C THR A 614 -8.95 -34.92 13.10
N ALA A 615 -10.26 -34.70 13.06
CA ALA A 615 -10.93 -33.74 12.16
C ALA A 615 -10.65 -33.99 10.66
N ALA A 616 -11.66 -33.73 9.83
CA ALA A 616 -11.42 -33.48 8.41
C ALA A 616 -11.21 -31.97 8.27
N SER A 617 -10.17 -31.54 7.56
CA SER A 617 -10.04 -30.12 7.19
C SER A 617 -11.28 -29.72 6.41
N SER A 618 -12.06 -28.78 6.93
CA SER A 618 -13.11 -28.14 6.17
C SER A 618 -12.50 -27.38 4.99
N ALA A 619 -13.24 -27.32 3.88
CA ALA A 619 -12.99 -26.30 2.87
C ALA A 619 -13.12 -24.92 3.55
N PRO A 620 -12.34 -23.91 3.12
CA PRO A 620 -12.45 -22.59 3.70
C PRO A 620 -13.88 -22.04 3.51
N ALA A 621 -14.41 -21.43 4.56
CA ALA A 621 -15.69 -20.74 4.51
C ALA A 621 -15.55 -19.42 3.74
N LEU A 622 -16.53 -19.09 2.90
CA LEU A 622 -16.58 -17.81 2.20
C LEU A 622 -17.11 -16.68 3.11
N ASP A 623 -17.75 -17.04 4.23
CA ASP A 623 -18.20 -16.10 5.27
C ASP A 623 -17.01 -15.68 6.16
N GLY A 624 -16.81 -14.38 6.34
CA GLY A 624 -15.78 -13.82 7.21
C GLY A 624 -15.57 -12.32 6.97
N VAL A 625 -14.64 -11.72 7.72
CA VAL A 625 -14.13 -10.37 7.46
C VAL A 625 -12.91 -10.48 6.55
N SER A 626 -12.95 -9.84 5.39
CA SER A 626 -11.81 -9.72 4.48
C SER A 626 -11.28 -8.29 4.37
N ASP A 627 -11.74 -7.37 5.22
CA ASP A 627 -11.26 -5.98 5.25
C ASP A 627 -11.53 -5.39 6.65
N GLY A 628 -10.89 -4.27 6.97
CA GLY A 628 -10.89 -3.62 8.28
C GLY A 628 -9.59 -3.80 9.07
N HIS A 629 -9.39 -2.92 10.05
CA HIS A 629 -8.33 -3.00 11.05
C HIS A 629 -8.84 -3.69 12.32
N PHE A 630 -8.04 -4.61 12.87
CA PHE A 630 -8.38 -5.44 14.01
C PHE A 630 -7.16 -5.62 14.93
N ASP A 631 -7.27 -5.35 16.23
CA ASP A 631 -6.21 -5.70 17.19
C ASP A 631 -6.62 -6.84 18.10
N LEU A 632 -5.84 -7.93 18.19
CA LEU A 632 -5.95 -8.83 19.34
C LEU A 632 -5.31 -8.16 20.57
N GLY A 633 -6.16 -7.63 21.44
CA GLY A 633 -5.75 -6.94 22.66
C GLY A 633 -6.02 -7.69 23.96
N SER A 634 -5.51 -7.11 25.03
CA SER A 634 -5.60 -7.61 26.41
C SER A 634 -6.38 -6.61 27.27
N VAL A 635 -7.48 -7.06 27.88
CA VAL A 635 -8.40 -6.26 28.70
C VAL A 635 -8.43 -6.85 30.11
N VAL A 636 -8.41 -6.02 31.15
CA VAL A 636 -8.66 -6.47 32.53
C VAL A 636 -10.09 -6.12 32.93
N GLU A 637 -10.89 -7.13 33.27
CA GLU A 637 -12.29 -6.99 33.69
C GLU A 637 -12.51 -7.68 35.04
N GLY A 638 -13.04 -6.94 36.03
CA GLY A 638 -13.25 -7.48 37.38
C GLY A 638 -11.96 -7.91 38.11
N GLY A 639 -10.79 -7.62 37.54
CA GLY A 639 -9.48 -8.09 38.01
C GLY A 639 -9.00 -9.38 37.32
N GLU A 640 -9.73 -9.97 36.37
CA GLU A 640 -9.23 -11.08 35.54
C GLU A 640 -8.83 -10.57 34.16
N LEU A 641 -7.93 -11.29 33.48
CA LEU A 641 -7.56 -11.01 32.10
C LEU A 641 -8.61 -11.58 31.14
N VAL A 642 -8.98 -10.80 30.14
CA VAL A 642 -9.89 -11.16 29.05
C VAL A 642 -9.23 -10.75 27.74
N ALA A 643 -9.17 -11.67 26.77
CA ALA A 643 -8.73 -11.36 25.43
C ALA A 643 -9.91 -10.83 24.60
N GLN A 644 -9.74 -9.69 23.94
CA GLN A 644 -10.77 -9.05 23.11
C GLN A 644 -10.12 -8.55 21.81
N VAL A 645 -10.92 -8.38 20.76
CA VAL A 645 -10.48 -7.76 19.50
C VAL A 645 -11.00 -6.31 19.44
N LYS A 646 -10.12 -5.31 19.28
CA LYS A 646 -10.53 -3.95 18.86
C LYS A 646 -10.92 -4.05 17.39
N ASP A 647 -12.18 -3.78 17.06
CA ASP A 647 -12.72 -3.74 15.70
C ASP A 647 -12.99 -2.28 15.32
N ASP A 648 -12.15 -1.74 14.44
CA ASP A 648 -12.17 -0.32 14.05
C ASP A 648 -13.03 -0.03 12.81
N ARG A 649 -13.78 -1.03 12.30
CA ARG A 649 -14.67 -0.86 11.14
C ARG A 649 -15.87 0.08 11.40
N SER A 650 -16.08 0.45 12.66
CA SER A 650 -17.01 1.49 13.09
C SER A 650 -16.37 2.36 14.16
N GLN A 651 -16.64 3.67 14.15
CA GLN A 651 -16.21 4.57 15.22
C GLN A 651 -17.39 5.04 16.11
N PRO A 652 -17.24 5.07 17.45
CA PRO A 652 -16.06 4.64 18.21
C PRO A 652 -15.81 3.12 18.10
N ALA A 653 -14.52 2.74 18.08
CA ALA A 653 -14.05 1.37 18.01
C ALA A 653 -14.77 0.44 18.99
N THR A 654 -15.13 -0.77 18.54
CA THR A 654 -15.82 -1.76 19.39
C THR A 654 -14.89 -2.88 19.80
N TRP A 655 -14.83 -3.18 21.09
CA TRP A 655 -14.12 -4.37 21.59
C TRP A 655 -15.06 -5.58 21.58
N VAL A 656 -14.66 -6.65 20.91
CA VAL A 656 -15.50 -7.85 20.65
C VAL A 656 -14.82 -9.15 21.07
N ASP A 657 -15.59 -10.21 21.25
CA ASP A 657 -15.08 -11.57 21.52
C ASP A 657 -14.25 -12.05 20.32
N PRO A 658 -12.99 -12.52 20.49
CA PRO A 658 -12.18 -13.02 19.39
C PRO A 658 -12.83 -14.17 18.60
N ALA A 659 -13.69 -14.97 19.23
CA ALA A 659 -14.44 -16.06 18.58
C ALA A 659 -15.65 -15.56 17.76
N SER A 660 -15.97 -14.26 17.79
CA SER A 660 -16.99 -13.65 16.93
C SER A 660 -16.45 -13.22 15.56
N VAL A 661 -15.13 -13.22 15.37
CA VAL A 661 -14.45 -12.79 14.14
C VAL A 661 -13.83 -13.98 13.41
N THR A 662 -14.16 -14.15 12.13
CA THR A 662 -13.47 -15.08 11.21
C THR A 662 -12.74 -14.26 10.16
N TYR A 663 -11.40 -14.28 10.19
CA TYR A 663 -10.56 -13.56 9.24
C TYR A 663 -10.49 -14.34 7.92
N ARG A 664 -11.07 -13.81 6.84
CA ARG A 664 -11.01 -14.40 5.49
C ARG A 664 -9.80 -13.84 4.74
N LEU A 665 -8.86 -14.73 4.41
CA LEU A 665 -7.70 -14.46 3.56
C LEU A 665 -7.99 -15.01 2.16
N GLY A 666 -8.61 -14.20 1.30
CA GLY A 666 -8.95 -14.57 -0.08
C GLY A 666 -7.76 -14.47 -1.03
N ASP A 667 -8.05 -14.37 -2.34
CA ASP A 667 -7.03 -14.25 -3.39
C ASP A 667 -6.14 -13.01 -3.21
N ASP A 668 -6.67 -11.89 -2.70
CA ASP A 668 -5.90 -10.68 -2.39
C ASP A 668 -4.82 -10.91 -1.32
N ALA A 669 -4.96 -11.97 -0.51
CA ALA A 669 -3.94 -12.38 0.47
C ALA A 669 -2.92 -13.40 -0.10
N GLU A 670 -3.12 -13.96 -1.29
CA GLU A 670 -2.17 -14.90 -1.91
C GLU A 670 -0.82 -14.22 -2.20
N ARG A 671 0.27 -14.90 -1.84
CA ARG A 671 1.64 -14.49 -2.16
C ARG A 671 2.48 -15.70 -2.55
N ALA A 672 3.46 -15.48 -3.42
CA ALA A 672 4.47 -16.49 -3.74
C ALA A 672 5.66 -16.36 -2.77
N VAL A 673 6.12 -17.47 -2.18
CA VAL A 673 7.38 -17.48 -1.40
C VAL A 673 8.53 -17.01 -2.31
N PRO A 674 9.33 -16.00 -1.92
CA PRO A 674 10.39 -15.46 -2.76
C PRO A 674 11.57 -16.43 -2.94
N GLU A 675 12.46 -16.13 -3.89
CA GLU A 675 13.69 -16.93 -4.11
C GLU A 675 14.74 -16.78 -2.99
N ASP A 676 14.60 -15.78 -2.11
CA ASP A 676 15.50 -15.56 -0.97
C ASP A 676 15.41 -16.74 0.03
N PRO A 677 16.51 -17.49 0.27
CA PRO A 677 16.52 -18.61 1.19
C PRO A 677 16.17 -18.25 2.64
N ALA A 678 16.20 -16.97 3.05
CA ALA A 678 15.72 -16.53 4.36
C ALA A 678 14.24 -16.92 4.61
N PHE A 679 13.42 -16.91 3.56
CA PHE A 679 11.98 -17.24 3.60
C PHE A 679 11.66 -18.72 3.38
N SER A 680 12.67 -19.58 3.22
CA SER A 680 12.49 -21.03 2.96
C SER A 680 11.79 -21.85 4.06
N PHE A 681 11.45 -21.22 5.20
CA PHE A 681 10.58 -21.80 6.22
C PHE A 681 9.09 -21.79 5.82
N LEU A 682 8.67 -20.87 4.92
CA LEU A 682 7.31 -20.77 4.39
C LEU A 682 7.03 -21.82 3.30
N GLY A 683 8.07 -22.27 2.59
CA GLY A 683 7.96 -23.25 1.51
C GLY A 683 9.17 -23.27 0.59
N SER A 684 9.03 -23.93 -0.55
CA SER A 684 9.92 -23.70 -1.70
C SER A 684 9.58 -22.37 -2.36
N ALA A 685 10.58 -21.70 -2.94
CA ALA A 685 10.34 -20.52 -3.79
C ALA A 685 9.26 -20.80 -4.85
N GLY A 686 8.36 -19.84 -5.08
CA GLY A 686 7.20 -19.98 -5.96
C GLY A 686 6.03 -20.81 -5.39
N ALA A 687 6.08 -21.26 -4.13
CA ALA A 687 4.92 -21.84 -3.46
C ALA A 687 3.90 -20.75 -3.09
N THR A 688 2.61 -21.02 -3.29
CA THR A 688 1.52 -20.18 -2.78
C THR A 688 1.47 -20.27 -1.25
N ILE A 689 1.41 -19.11 -0.60
CA ILE A 689 1.00 -18.92 0.79
C ILE A 689 -0.08 -17.83 0.83
N TRP A 690 -0.73 -17.66 1.99
CA TRP A 690 -1.61 -16.53 2.27
C TRP A 690 -1.05 -15.75 3.44
N SER A 691 -1.14 -14.42 3.43
CA SER A 691 -0.78 -13.64 4.62
C SER A 691 -1.57 -12.37 4.85
N VAL A 692 -1.70 -12.00 6.12
CA VAL A 692 -1.87 -10.60 6.54
C VAL A 692 -0.49 -9.96 6.61
N GLY A 693 -0.31 -8.78 6.01
CA GLY A 693 0.95 -8.04 6.03
C GLY A 693 1.06 -7.06 7.22
N GLN A 694 2.24 -6.47 7.39
CA GLN A 694 2.45 -5.33 8.31
C GLN A 694 1.86 -4.02 7.79
N VAL A 695 1.52 -3.98 6.49
CA VAL A 695 0.88 -2.86 5.81
C VAL A 695 -0.58 -3.23 5.56
N GLN A 696 -1.50 -2.27 5.69
CA GLN A 696 -2.90 -2.49 5.34
C GLN A 696 -3.06 -2.64 3.83
N GLU A 697 -3.71 -3.71 3.40
CA GLU A 697 -4.00 -4.02 2.00
C GLU A 697 -5.51 -4.21 1.85
N ALA A 698 -6.13 -3.60 0.83
CA ALA A 698 -7.56 -3.76 0.58
C ALA A 698 -7.89 -5.21 0.21
N GLY A 699 -8.97 -5.77 0.77
CA GLY A 699 -9.29 -7.19 0.61
C GLY A 699 -8.48 -8.14 1.52
N VAL A 700 -7.62 -7.60 2.40
CA VAL A 700 -6.92 -8.34 3.46
C VAL A 700 -7.29 -7.75 4.83
N PRO A 701 -7.82 -8.55 5.78
CA PRO A 701 -8.13 -8.06 7.12
C PRO A 701 -6.85 -7.80 7.91
N TRP A 702 -6.64 -6.59 8.40
CA TRP A 702 -5.36 -6.14 8.96
C TRP A 702 -5.30 -6.37 10.48
N LEU A 703 -4.68 -7.48 10.88
CA LEU A 703 -4.60 -7.97 12.26
C LEU A 703 -3.32 -7.51 12.98
N GLY A 704 -3.48 -6.78 14.08
CA GLY A 704 -2.44 -6.34 15.01
C GLY A 704 -2.50 -6.99 16.39
N LEU A 705 -1.63 -6.55 17.29
CA LEU A 705 -1.55 -6.91 18.71
C LEU A 705 -1.54 -5.63 19.55
N ASN A 706 -2.30 -5.57 20.65
CA ASN A 706 -2.54 -4.32 21.39
C ASN A 706 -2.53 -4.50 22.92
N THR A 707 -1.72 -3.69 23.61
CA THR A 707 -1.61 -3.59 25.07
C THR A 707 -1.89 -2.18 25.58
N GLN A 708 -2.62 -1.37 24.80
CA GLN A 708 -3.00 0.02 25.09
C GLN A 708 -4.38 0.16 25.75
N HIS A 709 -5.12 -0.92 25.99
CA HIS A 709 -6.43 -0.82 26.64
C HIS A 709 -6.29 -0.24 28.07
N PRO A 710 -7.01 0.83 28.44
CA PRO A 710 -6.78 1.53 29.71
C PRO A 710 -6.84 0.64 30.95
N SER A 711 -7.77 -0.31 31.03
CA SER A 711 -7.86 -1.20 32.21
C SER A 711 -6.68 -2.17 32.35
N LEU A 712 -5.93 -2.45 31.26
CA LEU A 712 -4.67 -3.18 31.35
C LEU A 712 -3.56 -2.26 31.90
N LEU A 713 -3.46 -1.03 31.39
CA LEU A 713 -2.49 -0.04 31.83
C LEU A 713 -2.64 0.34 33.31
N ASP A 714 -3.89 0.47 33.78
CA ASP A 714 -4.23 0.75 35.18
C ASP A 714 -3.92 -0.42 36.14
N ALA A 715 -3.71 -1.64 35.62
CA ALA A 715 -3.69 -2.86 36.43
C ALA A 715 -2.40 -3.69 36.32
N ALA A 716 -1.67 -3.66 35.21
CA ALA A 716 -0.53 -4.53 34.93
C ALA A 716 0.83 -3.96 35.38
N GLU A 717 1.71 -4.85 35.86
CA GLU A 717 3.10 -4.55 36.26
C GLU A 717 4.14 -5.21 35.33
N SER A 718 3.71 -5.97 34.31
CA SER A 718 4.60 -6.67 33.35
C SER A 718 4.13 -6.50 31.90
N PRO A 719 5.00 -6.77 30.91
CA PRO A 719 4.57 -7.10 29.54
C PRO A 719 3.49 -8.19 29.52
N VAL A 720 2.72 -8.25 28.43
CA VAL A 720 1.82 -9.35 28.13
C VAL A 720 2.58 -10.41 27.34
N THR A 721 2.67 -11.63 27.87
CA THR A 721 3.20 -12.79 27.14
C THR A 721 2.08 -13.41 26.31
N TYR A 722 2.29 -13.56 25.01
CA TYR A 722 1.40 -14.27 24.08
C TYR A 722 2.01 -15.64 23.75
N THR A 723 1.42 -16.72 24.24
CA THR A 723 1.90 -18.10 24.05
C THR A 723 1.04 -18.88 23.03
N LEU A 724 1.67 -19.49 22.02
CA LEU A 724 1.02 -20.30 20.98
C LEU A 724 0.90 -21.78 21.39
N GLY A 725 -0.33 -22.20 21.71
CA GLY A 725 -0.66 -23.57 22.10
C GLY A 725 -0.77 -24.51 20.90
N SER A 726 -1.83 -24.36 20.10
CA SER A 726 -2.05 -25.14 18.88
C SER A 726 -2.42 -24.27 17.69
N VAL A 727 -2.15 -24.80 16.50
CA VAL A 727 -2.72 -24.33 15.23
C VAL A 727 -3.38 -25.55 14.60
N ASP A 728 -4.70 -25.56 14.61
CA ASP A 728 -5.51 -26.66 14.10
C ASP A 728 -5.98 -26.28 12.69
N GLY A 729 -5.23 -26.73 11.68
CA GLY A 729 -5.43 -26.41 10.27
C GLY A 729 -4.58 -27.27 9.32
N PRO A 730 -4.68 -27.07 7.99
CA PRO A 730 -4.06 -27.94 6.98
C PRO A 730 -2.58 -27.67 6.67
N GLY A 731 -2.02 -26.55 7.15
CA GLY A 731 -0.63 -26.14 6.95
C GLY A 731 -0.02 -25.52 8.21
N ASP A 732 1.13 -24.88 8.06
CA ASP A 732 1.84 -24.22 9.14
C ASP A 732 1.52 -22.72 9.23
N LEU A 733 1.67 -22.15 10.44
CA LEU A 733 1.62 -20.72 10.73
C LEU A 733 3.03 -20.17 11.02
N ALA A 734 3.31 -18.97 10.52
CA ALA A 734 4.47 -18.17 10.90
C ALA A 734 4.07 -16.69 11.11
N VAL A 735 4.35 -16.12 12.28
CA VAL A 735 4.13 -14.71 12.60
C VAL A 735 5.46 -14.01 12.84
N TYR A 736 5.81 -13.04 11.99
CA TYR A 736 7.12 -12.39 11.97
C TYR A 736 7.04 -10.94 11.49
N ALA A 737 8.00 -10.12 11.88
CA ALA A 737 8.27 -8.83 11.24
C ALA A 737 9.28 -8.97 10.11
N THR A 738 9.31 -8.01 9.19
CA THR A 738 10.39 -7.88 8.21
C THR A 738 11.56 -7.08 8.78
N GLY A 739 12.75 -7.24 8.19
CA GLY A 739 13.86 -6.32 8.44
C GLY A 739 13.61 -4.97 7.75
N ASN A 740 14.06 -3.88 8.36
CA ASN A 740 13.89 -2.50 7.85
C ASN A 740 14.36 -2.28 6.39
N PHE A 741 15.25 -3.15 5.91
CA PHE A 741 15.84 -3.14 4.57
C PHE A 741 15.61 -4.46 3.80
N GLY A 742 14.59 -5.23 4.19
CA GLY A 742 14.26 -6.52 3.61
C GLY A 742 14.60 -7.72 4.48
N GLY A 743 14.10 -8.88 4.06
CA GLY A 743 14.34 -10.14 4.74
C GLY A 743 13.51 -10.33 6.01
N VAL A 744 13.79 -11.41 6.73
CA VAL A 744 13.07 -11.80 7.95
C VAL A 744 13.68 -11.07 9.15
N GLY A 745 12.88 -10.22 9.80
CA GLY A 745 13.20 -9.59 11.07
C GLY A 745 12.86 -10.51 12.25
N THR A 746 12.23 -9.96 13.29
CA THR A 746 11.87 -10.72 14.49
C THR A 746 10.84 -11.82 14.17
N ARG A 747 11.13 -13.05 14.63
CA ARG A 747 10.22 -14.20 14.54
C ARG A 747 9.46 -14.30 15.86
N TYR A 748 8.16 -14.01 15.84
CA TYR A 748 7.35 -13.89 17.06
C TYR A 748 6.82 -15.24 17.53
N LEU A 749 6.00 -15.91 16.71
CA LEU A 749 5.39 -17.19 17.06
C LEU A 749 5.03 -18.00 15.80
N GLY A 750 5.07 -19.33 15.87
CA GLY A 750 4.70 -20.17 14.73
C GLY A 750 4.80 -21.67 14.98
N THR A 751 4.30 -22.46 14.03
CA THR A 751 4.47 -23.92 14.00
C THR A 751 5.67 -24.36 13.16
N VAL A 752 6.07 -23.52 12.19
CA VAL A 752 7.26 -23.70 11.34
C VAL A 752 8.56 -23.89 12.13
N ASP A 753 9.51 -24.62 11.53
CA ASP A 753 10.84 -24.85 12.11
C ASP A 753 11.57 -23.53 12.43
N GLY A 754 12.04 -23.37 13.66
CA GLY A 754 12.87 -22.24 14.09
C GLY A 754 12.10 -20.96 14.48
N PHE A 755 10.79 -21.02 14.68
CA PHE A 755 10.01 -19.96 15.32
C PHE A 755 9.79 -20.23 16.82
N PRO A 756 9.59 -19.19 17.66
CA PRO A 756 9.21 -19.38 19.06
C PRO A 756 7.78 -19.91 19.21
N ARG A 757 7.43 -20.26 20.45
CA ARG A 757 6.04 -20.50 20.88
C ARG A 757 5.52 -19.45 21.86
N SER A 758 6.28 -18.38 22.10
CA SER A 758 5.88 -17.28 22.96
C SER A 758 6.62 -16.00 22.58
N MET A 759 5.93 -14.87 22.63
CA MET A 759 6.49 -13.52 22.54
C MET A 759 6.02 -12.70 23.74
N ASP A 760 6.80 -11.69 24.13
CA ASP A 760 6.38 -10.68 25.10
C ASP A 760 6.13 -9.36 24.36
N LEU A 761 4.96 -8.75 24.58
CA LEU A 761 4.62 -7.41 24.11
C LEU A 761 4.58 -6.47 25.33
N PRO A 762 5.44 -5.43 25.41
CA PRO A 762 5.40 -4.46 26.50
C PRO A 762 4.01 -3.80 26.63
N LEU A 763 3.73 -3.18 27.78
CA LEU A 763 2.49 -2.42 27.98
C LEU A 763 2.49 -1.13 27.13
N ASN A 764 1.30 -0.64 26.80
CA ASN A 764 1.08 0.57 25.99
C ASN A 764 1.56 0.48 24.53
N GLN A 765 1.77 -0.73 24.02
CA GLN A 765 2.18 -0.99 22.65
C GLN A 765 1.00 -1.41 21.76
N HIS A 766 0.99 -0.90 20.54
CA HIS A 766 0.29 -1.52 19.41
C HIS A 766 1.35 -1.93 18.38
N MET A 767 1.11 -2.98 17.61
CA MET A 767 2.01 -3.42 16.53
C MET A 767 1.30 -4.32 15.50
N HIS A 768 1.82 -4.34 14.28
CA HIS A 768 1.50 -5.36 13.28
C HIS A 768 2.69 -6.27 13.00
N ALA A 769 2.38 -7.51 12.62
CA ALA A 769 3.34 -8.50 12.14
C ALA A 769 2.74 -9.21 10.93
N THR A 770 3.59 -9.76 10.06
CA THR A 770 3.15 -10.61 8.95
C THR A 770 2.65 -11.95 9.52
N TRP A 771 1.36 -12.27 9.36
CA TRP A 771 0.78 -13.57 9.70
C TRP A 771 0.68 -14.42 8.43
N ALA A 772 1.54 -15.42 8.26
CA ALA A 772 1.61 -16.25 7.05
C ALA A 772 1.16 -17.71 7.28
N PHE A 773 0.32 -18.21 6.37
CA PHE A 773 -0.26 -19.55 6.37
C PHE A 773 0.18 -20.34 5.13
N THR A 774 0.73 -21.55 5.31
CA THR A 774 1.38 -22.30 4.22
C THR A 774 0.46 -23.23 3.40
N ALA A 775 -0.86 -23.20 3.65
CA ALA A 775 -1.87 -23.94 2.89
C ALA A 775 -3.26 -23.28 3.03
N ALA A 776 -4.15 -23.53 2.05
CA ALA A 776 -5.56 -23.13 2.11
C ALA A 776 -6.42 -24.08 2.97
N GLY A 777 -7.42 -23.52 3.65
CA GLY A 777 -8.43 -24.19 4.47
C GLY A 777 -8.81 -23.39 5.71
N THR A 778 -9.63 -23.97 6.59
CA THR A 778 -9.94 -23.38 7.90
C THR A 778 -8.79 -23.62 8.88
N TYR A 779 -8.43 -22.60 9.65
CA TYR A 779 -7.48 -22.67 10.76
C TYR A 779 -8.12 -22.17 12.06
N THR A 780 -7.82 -22.85 13.16
CA THR A 780 -8.03 -22.32 14.52
C THR A 780 -6.67 -22.12 15.18
N VAL A 781 -6.34 -20.87 15.52
CA VAL A 781 -5.07 -20.51 16.17
C VAL A 781 -5.35 -20.27 17.66
N ASN A 782 -4.90 -21.18 18.50
CA ASN A 782 -5.14 -21.15 19.94
C ASN A 782 -3.94 -20.56 20.68
N LEU A 783 -4.12 -19.36 21.23
CA LEU A 783 -3.14 -18.62 22.01
C LEU A 783 -3.52 -18.61 23.49
N THR A 784 -2.61 -18.14 24.33
CA THR A 784 -2.89 -17.73 25.72
C THR A 784 -2.12 -16.46 26.00
N GLN A 785 -2.84 -15.41 26.40
CA GLN A 785 -2.26 -14.19 26.96
C GLN A 785 -2.00 -14.42 28.45
N SER A 786 -0.90 -13.91 28.99
CA SER A 786 -0.65 -13.86 30.44
C SER A 786 0.08 -12.59 30.85
N VAL A 787 -0.27 -12.05 32.03
CA VAL A 787 0.30 -10.80 32.56
C VAL A 787 0.35 -10.85 34.09
N THR A 788 1.30 -10.13 34.69
CA THR A 788 1.34 -9.90 36.14
C THR A 788 0.57 -8.62 36.47
N LEU A 789 -0.47 -8.73 37.30
CA LEU A 789 -1.21 -7.60 37.83
C LEU A 789 -0.60 -7.06 39.13
N SER A 790 -0.89 -5.78 39.38
CA SER A 790 -0.63 -4.99 40.58
C SER A 790 -0.62 -5.82 41.88
N GLY A 791 0.53 -5.84 42.55
CA GLY A 791 0.75 -6.67 43.73
C GLY A 791 1.22 -8.10 43.41
N GLY A 792 1.75 -8.34 42.21
CA GLY A 792 2.40 -9.60 41.83
C GLY A 792 1.47 -10.79 41.59
N ARG A 793 0.23 -10.58 41.14
CA ARG A 793 -0.68 -11.68 40.77
C ARG A 793 -0.66 -11.95 39.27
N GLU A 794 -0.12 -13.09 38.88
CA GLU A 794 -0.21 -13.61 37.52
C GLU A 794 -1.67 -14.00 37.17
N VAL A 795 -2.12 -13.63 35.98
CA VAL A 795 -3.43 -13.98 35.38
C VAL A 795 -3.24 -14.34 33.91
N SER A 796 -4.16 -15.13 33.35
CA SER A 796 -4.06 -15.60 31.96
C SER A 796 -5.42 -15.81 31.28
N ALA A 797 -5.51 -15.48 30.00
CA ALA A 797 -6.71 -15.63 29.16
C ALA A 797 -6.41 -16.52 27.94
N PRO A 798 -7.17 -17.60 27.70
CA PRO A 798 -7.10 -18.35 26.45
C PRO A 798 -7.72 -17.53 25.31
N VAL A 799 -7.17 -17.65 24.11
CA VAL A 799 -7.68 -17.00 22.89
C VAL A 799 -7.81 -18.03 21.78
N SER A 800 -8.86 -17.91 20.97
CA SER A 800 -9.03 -18.72 19.76
C SER A 800 -9.36 -17.79 18.60
N LEU A 801 -8.45 -17.69 17.63
CA LEU A 801 -8.65 -16.92 16.40
C LEU A 801 -9.02 -17.88 15.26
N THR A 802 -10.07 -17.56 14.50
CA THR A 802 -10.49 -18.36 13.34
C THR A 802 -10.07 -17.67 12.05
N PHE A 803 -9.32 -18.38 11.20
CA PHE A 803 -8.96 -17.92 9.86
C PHE A 803 -9.57 -18.85 8.81
N SER A 804 -10.07 -18.26 7.72
CA SER A 804 -10.51 -18.96 6.52
C SER A 804 -9.58 -18.58 5.38
N VAL A 805 -8.76 -19.52 4.93
CA VAL A 805 -7.57 -19.24 4.10
C VAL A 805 -7.74 -19.82 2.70
N GLY A 806 -7.62 -18.98 1.68
CA GLY A 806 -7.94 -19.30 0.30
C GLY A 806 -9.44 -19.50 0.06
N ASP A 807 -9.86 -19.51 -1.21
CA ASP A 807 -11.26 -19.74 -1.57
C ASP A 807 -11.62 -21.22 -1.67
N ALA A 808 -12.93 -21.55 -1.66
CA ALA A 808 -13.43 -22.91 -1.55
C ALA A 808 -13.01 -23.87 -2.70
N ALA A 809 -12.49 -23.33 -3.82
CA ALA A 809 -11.88 -24.11 -4.91
C ALA A 809 -10.43 -24.52 -4.62
N ALA A 810 -9.75 -23.88 -3.66
CA ALA A 810 -8.34 -24.04 -3.33
C ALA A 810 -8.02 -25.32 -2.54
N THR A 811 -8.71 -26.44 -2.80
CA THR A 811 -8.28 -27.77 -2.33
C THR A 811 -7.06 -28.29 -3.12
N LYS A 812 -6.02 -27.46 -3.27
CA LYS A 812 -4.66 -27.93 -3.58
C LYS A 812 -4.26 -28.87 -2.45
N ALA A 813 -3.80 -30.08 -2.80
CA ALA A 813 -3.40 -31.04 -1.79
C ALA A 813 -2.26 -30.48 -0.91
N PRO A 814 -2.26 -30.71 0.41
CA PRO A 814 -1.20 -30.23 1.29
C PRO A 814 0.17 -30.74 0.81
N ALA A 815 1.19 -29.90 1.00
CA ALA A 815 2.54 -30.20 0.54
C ALA A 815 3.00 -31.59 1.02
N ALA A 816 3.53 -32.41 0.11
CA ALA A 816 3.85 -33.80 0.41
C ALA A 816 4.81 -33.91 1.61
N PRO A 817 4.50 -34.72 2.64
CA PRO A 817 5.18 -34.65 3.93
C PRO A 817 6.69 -34.92 3.78
N LYS A 818 7.51 -33.97 4.25
CA LYS A 818 8.98 -33.96 4.12
C LYS A 818 9.57 -35.33 4.47
N ALA A 819 10.07 -36.05 3.46
CA ALA A 819 10.61 -37.39 3.64
C ALA A 819 12.00 -37.31 4.31
N THR A 820 12.15 -37.95 5.47
CA THR A 820 13.39 -37.88 6.27
C THR A 820 14.37 -38.96 5.82
N VAL A 821 15.63 -38.58 5.54
CA VAL A 821 16.69 -39.53 5.17
C VAL A 821 17.45 -39.95 6.43
N VAL A 822 17.26 -41.21 6.86
CA VAL A 822 17.97 -41.79 8.01
C VAL A 822 18.99 -42.84 7.56
N GLY A 823 20.00 -43.12 8.37
CA GLY A 823 20.80 -44.31 8.17
C GLY A 823 20.10 -45.53 8.75
N ARG A 824 19.87 -46.56 7.94
CA ARG A 824 19.45 -47.88 8.42
C ARG A 824 20.30 -48.99 7.83
N THR A 825 20.45 -50.04 8.62
CA THR A 825 21.12 -51.30 8.26
C THR A 825 20.20 -52.17 7.40
N ALA A 826 20.77 -53.16 6.70
CA ALA A 826 20.00 -54.15 5.95
C ALA A 826 19.00 -54.98 6.81
N SER A 827 19.17 -54.99 8.13
CA SER A 827 18.25 -55.59 9.11
C SER A 827 17.23 -54.60 9.69
N GLY A 828 17.15 -53.37 9.17
CA GLY A 828 16.18 -52.35 9.55
C GLY A 828 16.49 -51.58 10.84
N ALA A 829 17.59 -51.87 11.53
CA ALA A 829 18.04 -51.13 12.71
C ALA A 829 18.78 -49.84 12.31
N ASP A 830 18.59 -48.77 13.06
CA ASP A 830 19.17 -47.44 12.79
C ASP A 830 20.69 -47.40 12.96
N CYS A 831 21.34 -46.49 12.23
CA CYS A 831 22.78 -46.31 12.22
C CYS A 831 23.17 -44.90 11.72
N GLU A 832 24.34 -44.42 12.09
CA GLU A 832 24.81 -43.09 11.68
C GLU A 832 25.33 -43.11 10.23
N LEU A 833 24.97 -42.09 9.44
CA LEU A 833 25.49 -41.89 8.08
C LEU A 833 26.83 -41.13 8.12
N THR A 834 27.87 -41.72 7.54
CA THR A 834 29.16 -41.05 7.36
C THR A 834 29.01 -39.82 6.45
N ALA A 835 29.92 -38.84 6.58
CA ALA A 835 29.88 -37.60 5.78
C ALA A 835 29.84 -37.88 4.26
N ALA A 836 30.59 -38.88 3.78
CA ALA A 836 30.59 -39.29 2.37
C ALA A 836 29.27 -39.92 1.91
N GLN A 837 28.46 -40.47 2.82
CA GLN A 837 27.12 -40.98 2.52
C GLN A 837 26.07 -39.87 2.57
N ARG A 838 26.20 -38.92 3.51
CA ARG A 838 25.36 -37.70 3.56
C ARG A 838 25.51 -36.87 2.28
N ALA A 839 26.75 -36.61 1.84
CA ALA A 839 27.03 -35.91 0.59
C ALA A 839 26.43 -36.61 -0.65
N ARG A 840 26.49 -37.96 -0.71
CA ARG A 840 25.85 -38.74 -1.79
C ARG A 840 24.33 -38.79 -1.73
N ALA A 841 23.73 -38.44 -0.59
CA ALA A 841 22.29 -38.34 -0.39
C ALA A 841 21.75 -36.90 -0.52
N GLY A 842 22.59 -35.94 -0.95
CA GLY A 842 22.20 -34.53 -1.09
C GLY A 842 22.06 -33.75 0.22
N LEU A 843 22.49 -34.33 1.35
CA LEU A 843 22.39 -33.69 2.66
C LEU A 843 23.55 -32.71 2.86
N ALA A 844 23.23 -31.41 2.91
CA ALA A 844 24.19 -30.36 3.22
C ALA A 844 24.75 -30.49 4.65
N THR A 845 26.04 -30.19 4.83
CA THR A 845 26.71 -30.26 6.13
C THR A 845 26.85 -28.88 6.76
N THR A 846 25.87 -28.49 7.58
CA THR A 846 25.99 -27.35 8.50
C THR A 846 26.68 -27.80 9.79
N GLY A 847 27.86 -27.25 10.05
CA GLY A 847 28.75 -27.65 11.15
C GLY A 847 30.20 -27.37 10.74
N GLY A 848 30.81 -26.35 11.35
CA GLY A 848 32.03 -25.75 10.83
C GLY A 848 33.33 -26.33 11.37
N ASP A 849 34.41 -26.07 10.64
CA ASP A 849 35.76 -25.89 11.19
C ASP A 849 36.55 -24.94 10.28
N ALA A 850 37.21 -23.94 10.86
CA ALA A 850 37.78 -22.81 10.11
C ALA A 850 39.21 -23.10 9.61
N GLY A 851 39.36 -23.76 8.46
CA GLY A 851 40.70 -24.11 7.96
C GLY A 851 40.80 -24.77 6.58
N GLY A 852 40.16 -24.24 5.53
CA GLY A 852 40.16 -24.89 4.20
C GLY A 852 40.12 -24.02 2.94
N LEU A 853 40.07 -22.69 3.03
CA LEU A 853 39.66 -21.82 1.91
C LEU A 853 40.71 -21.52 0.80
N VAL A 854 41.89 -22.14 0.82
CA VAL A 854 43.01 -21.76 -0.08
C VAL A 854 43.19 -22.69 -1.30
N THR A 855 42.71 -23.94 -1.26
CA THR A 855 43.07 -24.97 -2.26
C THR A 855 42.16 -25.08 -3.48
N LEU A 856 41.00 -24.42 -3.53
CA LEU A 856 40.05 -24.60 -4.66
C LEU A 856 40.29 -23.62 -5.82
N ALA A 857 40.75 -22.39 -5.55
CA ALA A 857 41.02 -21.39 -6.60
C ALA A 857 42.13 -21.82 -7.58
N GLY A 858 43.14 -22.56 -7.08
CA GLY A 858 44.27 -23.02 -7.89
C GLY A 858 43.93 -24.09 -8.94
N LEU A 859 42.82 -24.81 -8.78
CA LEU A 859 42.48 -25.94 -9.66
C LEU A 859 41.79 -25.49 -10.96
N LEU A 860 41.04 -24.39 -10.94
CA LEU A 860 40.28 -23.90 -12.10
C LEU A 860 41.18 -23.26 -13.17
N VAL A 861 42.23 -22.54 -12.77
CA VAL A 861 43.20 -21.95 -13.71
C VAL A 861 43.94 -23.02 -14.52
N ALA A 862 44.24 -24.18 -13.90
CA ALA A 862 44.90 -25.30 -14.58
C ALA A 862 44.02 -25.98 -15.64
N LEU A 863 42.69 -25.96 -15.48
CA LEU A 863 41.75 -26.57 -16.42
C LEU A 863 41.38 -25.64 -17.58
N GLY A 864 41.31 -24.32 -17.35
CA GLY A 864 40.97 -23.34 -18.39
C GLY A 864 41.92 -23.32 -19.59
N VAL A 865 43.21 -23.55 -19.38
CA VAL A 865 44.24 -23.52 -20.44
C VAL A 865 44.20 -24.79 -21.32
N GLY A 866 43.66 -25.90 -20.83
CA GLY A 866 43.63 -27.17 -21.56
C GLY A 866 42.59 -27.26 -22.67
N GLY A 867 41.44 -26.58 -22.53
CA GLY A 867 40.28 -26.77 -23.42
C GLY A 867 40.45 -26.21 -24.83
N VAL A 868 41.20 -25.12 -24.99
CA VAL A 868 41.18 -24.29 -26.23
C VAL A 868 41.97 -24.92 -27.40
N LEU A 869 42.87 -25.88 -27.14
CA LEU A 869 43.80 -26.41 -28.15
C LEU A 869 43.34 -27.67 -28.89
N VAL A 870 42.24 -28.32 -28.48
CA VAL A 870 41.83 -29.63 -29.05
C VAL A 870 40.75 -29.50 -30.13
N ALA A 871 39.86 -28.50 -30.04
CA ALA A 871 38.68 -28.38 -30.91
C ALA A 871 38.93 -27.91 -32.36
N ARG A 872 40.18 -27.90 -32.86
CA ARG A 872 40.52 -27.42 -34.21
C ARG A 872 41.28 -28.40 -35.11
N ARG A 873 41.23 -29.72 -34.83
CA ARG A 873 41.78 -30.77 -35.71
C ARG A 873 40.97 -32.08 -35.72
N ARG A 874 39.91 -32.15 -36.54
CA ARG A 874 39.63 -33.28 -37.46
C ARG A 874 38.49 -32.95 -38.43
N THR A 875 38.89 -32.27 -39.50
CA THR A 875 38.20 -32.18 -40.79
C THR A 875 38.12 -33.53 -41.49
N ALA A 876 37.00 -33.80 -42.18
CA ALA A 876 36.94 -34.53 -43.46
C ALA A 876 35.60 -34.24 -44.12
#